data_AF-A0A1Y2VNX5-F1
#
_entry.id   AF-A0A1Y2VNX5-F1
#
_cell.length_a   1.000
_cell.length_b   1.000
_cell.length_c   1.000
_cell.angle_alpha   90.00
_cell.angle_beta   90.00
_cell.angle_gamma   90.00
#
_symmetry.space_group_name_H-M   'P 1'
#
loop_
_entity.id
_entity.type
_entity.pdbx_description
1 polymer ?
#
loop_
_entity_poly.entity_id
_entity_poly.type
_entity_poly.pdbx_seq_one_letter_code
_entity_poly.pdbx_strand_id
1 'polypeptide(L)'
;LYTVPLFHAGGIYLFLTRAIYWANPVALGIVDRPISADLAVECLDNLDVQGILLAPFVLEEMSKSTRCIQALAKLKMVIFGGSNLNKDAGDKLSQGGVKLVNAIAATEFSPFPMYIQPDPELWQYFVVNSDILGAEWRKIGVDDGDNVYRLVIVRQNEHPSYQTCFYTFPDIQEYDTGDIYKPHHTLPNYWLYCGRSDNIIVFSNGEKINPTSIEETLERRHGIKGALVFGFGRMQAGLLIEPLEYPKDDQEAEKFIDELWPTVEIVNKDTASHGRISREFIILSNSEKPLPRGGKGSIQRANAVKLYQEEIDGLYEGGVNIATIPPLDLRSSDAVLGSIKELFQTRIGYKGEDLNPDTDFFVAGIDSLQVVNASRLIQGSLEAAGHIDIDVPVRFLYSNPTLRRLSNHIHSAVQGKAQLEHGDDSSETEAMERLWRKYTEGLPQARENRPDTLEEGRTVILTGSTGNLGSYILDLLTRDAAVQSVICLNRTGDGGKTRQVEAMEQRGLDRTWNDSKCTFLHADITKQDFGLGQDTYNKLLKDTDLFIHNAWVVNFNIPFETFEPQLQGVRNIADFATKSSKRVVVTFLSSVGTVDRWDTAKNGPVPEERVEDLSLPTNGYGRSKLIGSLILEEAARKGDFPFAILRIGQVAGPESDAGVWAKHELIPSLIASSLHLRALPKDVAHLSRVDWTPVEKIAGMVLDVSGVRQGVPAGDTSGYFHGVNPAATEWAQLASAMQEFYGKERLPELVDFEEWVARLKRSGSQEAVGKNPGVLLLDTYREICTAAQEPVVLEVRRTLDRSPSMRSVTAITPGLMQHWCGQWGF
;
A
#
# COMPACT_ATOMS: atom_id res chain seq x y z
N LEU A 1 10.55 -28.19 35.78
CA LEU A 1 9.58 -27.27 36.40
C LEU A 1 8.65 -26.71 35.32
N TYR A 2 7.34 -26.99 35.43
CA TYR A 2 6.33 -26.43 34.53
C TYR A 2 5.55 -25.32 35.25
N THR A 3 5.83 -24.08 34.87
CA THR A 3 5.22 -22.90 35.51
C THR A 3 3.90 -22.48 34.87
N VAL A 4 3.56 -23.05 33.72
CA VAL A 4 2.34 -22.74 32.97
C VAL A 4 1.16 -23.56 33.52
N PRO A 5 -0.01 -22.95 33.80
CA PRO A 5 -1.17 -23.66 34.32
C PRO A 5 -1.67 -24.80 33.41
N LEU A 6 -2.23 -25.86 34.00
CA LEU A 6 -2.74 -27.02 33.25
C LEU A 6 -4.03 -26.74 32.44
N PHE A 7 -4.72 -25.62 32.68
CA PHE A 7 -5.82 -25.20 31.80
C PHE A 7 -5.31 -24.64 30.46
N HIS A 8 -4.02 -24.30 30.36
CA HIS A 8 -3.42 -23.77 29.15
C HIS A 8 -2.81 -24.91 28.32
N ALA A 9 -2.97 -24.85 27.00
CA ALA A 9 -2.46 -25.82 26.01
C ALA A 9 -0.99 -26.24 26.28
N GLY A 10 -0.08 -25.27 26.43
CA GLY A 10 1.33 -25.55 26.74
C GLY A 10 1.56 -26.30 28.06
N GLY A 11 0.73 -26.07 29.07
CA GLY A 11 0.80 -26.78 30.35
C GLY A 11 0.29 -28.21 30.24
N ILE A 12 -0.88 -28.40 29.62
CA ILE A 12 -1.48 -29.73 29.46
C ILE A 12 -0.69 -30.62 28.50
N TYR A 13 -0.17 -30.09 27.39
CA TYR A 13 0.61 -30.87 26.41
C TYR A 13 1.89 -31.43 27.04
N LEU A 14 2.64 -30.59 27.75
CA LEU A 14 3.88 -31.02 28.38
C LEU A 14 3.63 -31.94 29.57
N PHE A 15 2.56 -31.72 30.32
CA PHE A 15 2.16 -32.64 31.39
C PHE A 15 1.81 -34.03 30.84
N LEU A 16 0.91 -34.10 29.85
CA LEU A 16 0.50 -35.38 29.25
C LEU A 16 1.68 -36.10 28.58
N THR A 17 2.55 -35.39 27.87
CA THR A 17 3.69 -36.02 27.19
C THR A 17 4.81 -36.41 28.17
N ARG A 18 5.20 -35.53 29.09
CA ARG A 18 6.39 -35.77 29.93
C ARG A 18 6.07 -36.51 31.20
N ALA A 19 5.02 -36.12 31.92
CA ALA A 19 4.65 -36.76 33.18
C ALA A 19 3.94 -38.10 32.96
N ILE A 20 3.03 -38.17 31.98
CA ILE A 20 2.22 -39.37 31.74
C ILE A 20 2.88 -40.30 30.73
N TYR A 21 3.09 -39.85 29.49
CA TYR A 21 3.59 -40.73 28.43
C TYR A 21 5.04 -41.20 28.65
N TRP A 22 5.95 -40.28 29.00
CA TRP A 22 7.36 -40.62 29.26
C TRP A 22 7.66 -40.98 30.73
N ALA A 23 6.67 -40.88 31.62
CA ALA A 23 6.82 -41.15 33.06
C ALA A 23 7.98 -40.37 33.73
N ASN A 24 8.31 -39.18 33.24
CA ASN A 24 9.34 -38.34 33.85
C ASN A 24 8.80 -37.66 35.12
N PRO A 25 9.61 -37.54 36.18
CA PRO A 25 9.26 -36.71 37.34
C PRO A 25 9.12 -35.24 36.93
N VAL A 26 7.99 -34.62 37.29
CA VAL A 26 7.69 -33.22 36.96
C VAL A 26 7.35 -32.44 38.22
N ALA A 27 7.97 -31.27 38.39
CA ALA A 27 7.53 -30.28 39.36
C ALA A 27 6.57 -29.30 38.68
N LEU A 28 5.38 -29.12 39.25
CA LEU A 28 4.40 -28.13 38.83
C LEU A 28 4.65 -26.80 39.55
N GLY A 29 4.36 -25.70 38.88
CA GLY A 29 4.43 -24.36 39.46
C GLY A 29 3.40 -24.15 40.56
N ILE A 30 3.68 -23.16 41.41
CA ILE A 30 2.76 -22.69 42.45
C ILE A 30 1.60 -21.93 41.76
N VAL A 31 0.37 -22.42 41.92
CA VAL A 31 -0.80 -21.97 41.12
C VAL A 31 -1.62 -20.83 41.73
N ASP A 32 -1.32 -20.42 42.96
CA ASP A 32 -2.05 -19.38 43.68
C ASP A 32 -1.55 -17.95 43.37
N ARG A 33 -0.44 -17.82 42.63
CA ARG A 33 0.13 -16.54 42.18
C ARG A 33 0.84 -16.66 40.83
N PRO A 34 0.86 -15.59 40.02
CA PRO A 34 1.61 -15.58 38.76
C PRO A 34 3.10 -15.85 38.96
N ILE A 35 3.74 -16.48 37.97
CA ILE A 35 5.18 -16.70 37.98
C ILE A 35 5.93 -15.38 37.76
N SER A 36 6.91 -15.09 38.61
CA SER A 36 7.84 -13.96 38.50
C SER A 36 9.30 -14.46 38.41
N ALA A 37 10.24 -13.59 38.06
CA ALA A 37 11.66 -13.93 38.05
C ALA A 37 12.14 -14.46 39.42
N ASP A 38 11.79 -13.79 40.51
CA ASP A 38 12.18 -14.19 41.87
C ASP A 38 11.58 -15.54 42.26
N LEU A 39 10.30 -15.77 41.96
CA LEU A 39 9.64 -17.04 42.26
C LEU A 39 10.23 -18.19 41.42
N ALA A 40 10.61 -17.92 40.17
CA ALA A 40 11.30 -18.89 39.34
C ALA A 40 12.65 -19.27 39.95
N VAL A 41 13.45 -18.30 40.40
CA VAL A 41 14.73 -18.57 41.09
C VAL A 41 14.53 -19.32 42.40
N GLU A 42 13.57 -18.91 43.23
CA GLU A 42 13.24 -19.60 44.49
C GLU A 42 12.91 -21.07 44.23
N CYS A 43 12.11 -21.35 43.20
CA CYS A 43 11.78 -22.72 42.80
C CYS A 43 13.03 -23.49 42.32
N LEU A 44 13.92 -22.85 41.55
CA LEU A 44 15.17 -23.47 41.09
C LEU A 44 16.18 -23.74 42.22
N ASP A 45 16.21 -22.88 43.24
CA ASP A 45 17.09 -23.04 44.40
C ASP A 45 16.63 -24.19 45.32
N ASN A 46 15.34 -24.55 45.29
CA ASN A 46 14.74 -25.56 46.17
C ASN A 46 14.36 -26.88 45.46
N LEU A 47 14.41 -26.94 44.13
CA LEU A 47 14.02 -28.12 43.35
C LEU A 47 15.18 -28.64 42.51
N ASP A 48 15.41 -29.96 42.54
CA ASP A 48 16.36 -30.63 41.63
C ASP A 48 15.71 -30.85 40.26
N VAL A 49 15.70 -29.80 39.43
CA VAL A 49 15.12 -29.83 38.08
C VAL A 49 16.19 -29.60 37.02
N GLN A 50 16.06 -30.32 35.91
CA GLN A 50 16.99 -30.22 34.77
C GLN A 50 16.49 -29.27 33.67
N GLY A 51 15.25 -28.78 33.76
CA GLY A 51 14.71 -27.82 32.82
C GLY A 51 13.46 -27.11 33.32
N ILE A 52 13.18 -25.97 32.71
CA ILE A 52 12.07 -25.09 33.07
C ILE A 52 11.35 -24.61 31.80
N LEU A 53 10.03 -24.46 31.88
CA LEU A 53 9.24 -23.72 30.89
C LEU A 53 8.88 -22.37 31.52
N LEU A 54 9.17 -21.28 30.83
CA LEU A 54 8.82 -19.91 31.23
C LEU A 54 8.18 -19.16 30.05
N ALA A 55 7.30 -18.21 30.38
CA ALA A 55 6.83 -17.25 29.39
C ALA A 55 7.95 -16.25 29.05
N PRO A 56 8.00 -15.72 27.81
CA PRO A 56 9.06 -14.81 27.39
C PRO A 56 9.26 -13.58 28.30
N PHE A 57 8.19 -12.93 28.76
CA PHE A 57 8.30 -11.76 29.64
C PHE A 57 9.06 -12.07 30.96
N VAL A 58 8.94 -13.28 31.50
CA VAL A 58 9.66 -13.71 32.71
C VAL A 58 11.14 -13.89 32.40
N LEU A 59 11.46 -14.46 31.23
CA LEU A 59 12.84 -14.57 30.77
C LEU A 59 13.47 -13.21 30.51
N GLU A 60 12.70 -12.25 29.99
CA GLU A 60 13.15 -10.87 29.81
C GLU A 60 13.47 -10.19 31.14
N GLU A 61 12.61 -10.36 32.15
CA GLU A 61 12.88 -9.90 33.51
C GLU A 61 14.15 -10.58 34.07
N MET A 62 14.26 -11.90 33.96
CA MET A 62 15.41 -12.67 34.43
C MET A 62 16.72 -12.31 33.70
N SER A 63 16.66 -11.91 32.44
CA SER A 63 17.83 -11.49 31.64
C SER A 63 18.50 -10.22 32.20
N LYS A 64 17.79 -9.46 33.03
CA LYS A 64 18.30 -8.23 33.67
C LYS A 64 19.12 -8.52 34.93
N SER A 65 19.12 -9.75 35.44
CA SER A 65 19.74 -10.14 36.71
C SER A 65 20.78 -11.25 36.53
N THR A 66 22.03 -10.98 36.89
CA THR A 66 23.12 -11.96 36.84
C THR A 66 22.82 -13.21 37.66
N ARG A 67 22.17 -13.08 38.83
CA ARG A 67 21.74 -14.21 39.65
C ARG A 67 20.76 -15.11 38.90
N CYS A 68 19.79 -14.52 38.21
CA CYS A 68 18.78 -15.25 37.45
C CYS A 68 19.42 -15.98 36.26
N ILE A 69 20.31 -15.32 35.51
CA ILE A 69 21.07 -15.94 34.41
C ILE A 69 21.87 -17.15 34.91
N GLN A 70 22.60 -17.00 36.02
CA GLN A 70 23.38 -18.08 36.63
C GLN A 70 22.50 -19.25 37.10
N ALA A 71 21.30 -18.98 37.62
CA ALA A 71 20.35 -20.02 37.99
C ALA A 71 19.86 -20.79 36.76
N LEU A 72 19.51 -20.09 35.68
CA LEU A 72 19.05 -20.69 34.43
C LEU A 72 20.17 -21.46 33.70
N ALA A 73 21.42 -20.98 33.74
CA ALA A 73 22.56 -21.61 33.06
C ALA A 73 22.91 -23.00 33.59
N LYS A 74 22.49 -23.34 34.81
CA LYS A 74 22.66 -24.69 35.39
C LYS A 74 21.74 -25.73 34.73
N LEU A 75 20.68 -25.28 34.06
CA LEU A 75 19.67 -26.16 33.48
C LEU A 75 20.13 -26.75 32.14
N LYS A 76 19.65 -27.95 31.83
CA LYS A 76 19.89 -28.57 30.51
C LYS A 76 19.04 -27.93 29.42
N MET A 77 17.88 -27.36 29.77
CA MET A 77 17.00 -26.68 28.83
C MET A 77 16.11 -25.63 29.51
N VAL A 78 15.96 -24.48 28.86
CA VAL A 78 15.03 -23.42 29.23
C VAL A 78 14.09 -23.20 28.05
N ILE A 79 12.86 -23.70 28.18
CA ILE A 79 11.86 -23.66 27.13
C ILE A 79 11.06 -22.36 27.26
N PHE A 80 10.76 -21.72 26.14
CA PHE A 80 9.77 -20.66 26.04
C PHE A 80 8.96 -20.82 24.76
N GLY A 81 7.81 -20.16 24.70
CA GLY A 81 6.96 -20.22 23.52
C GLY A 81 5.62 -19.55 23.72
N GLY A 82 4.90 -19.34 22.62
CA GLY A 82 3.59 -18.71 22.60
C GLY A 82 3.60 -17.19 22.42
N SER A 83 4.75 -16.54 22.54
CA SER A 83 5.10 -15.22 22.00
C SER A 83 6.60 -15.21 21.69
N ASN A 84 7.08 -14.19 20.98
CA ASN A 84 8.52 -14.01 20.77
C ASN A 84 9.21 -13.65 22.09
N LEU A 85 10.47 -14.06 22.21
CA LEU A 85 11.39 -13.55 23.24
C LEU A 85 12.18 -12.39 22.66
N ASN A 86 12.26 -11.29 23.40
CA ASN A 86 13.07 -10.15 23.01
C ASN A 86 14.50 -10.58 22.64
N LYS A 87 15.00 -10.07 21.50
CA LYS A 87 16.31 -10.48 20.97
C LYS A 87 17.45 -10.21 21.95
N ASP A 88 17.51 -9.01 22.53
CA ASP A 88 18.62 -8.64 23.42
C ASP A 88 18.58 -9.43 24.73
N ALA A 89 17.38 -9.71 25.24
CA ALA A 89 17.21 -10.57 26.41
C ALA A 89 17.66 -12.01 26.13
N GLY A 90 17.22 -12.58 24.99
CA GLY A 90 17.63 -13.93 24.60
C GLY A 90 19.12 -14.04 24.27
N ASP A 91 19.70 -13.04 23.62
CA ASP A 91 21.14 -12.96 23.36
C ASP A 91 21.92 -12.90 24.68
N LYS A 92 21.51 -12.06 25.64
CA LYS A 92 22.13 -11.98 26.98
C LYS A 92 22.05 -13.31 27.73
N LEU A 93 20.89 -13.97 27.68
CA LEU A 93 20.69 -15.28 28.31
C LEU A 93 21.59 -16.34 27.65
N SER A 94 21.59 -16.40 26.32
CA SER A 94 22.42 -17.33 25.53
C SER A 94 23.91 -17.13 25.79
N GLN A 95 24.40 -15.88 25.74
CA GLN A 95 25.77 -15.50 26.09
C GLN A 95 26.12 -15.83 27.54
N GLY A 96 25.13 -15.75 28.44
CA GLY A 96 25.23 -16.18 29.84
C GLY A 96 25.28 -17.70 30.05
N GLY A 97 25.28 -18.49 28.97
CA GLY A 97 25.33 -19.95 29.01
C GLY A 97 23.96 -20.64 29.19
N VAL A 98 22.86 -19.90 29.06
CA VAL A 98 21.52 -20.46 29.16
C VAL A 98 21.13 -21.20 27.89
N LYS A 99 20.70 -22.45 28.02
CA LYS A 99 20.28 -23.31 26.89
C LYS A 99 18.82 -23.05 26.52
N LEU A 100 18.60 -22.01 25.72
CA LEU A 100 17.27 -21.62 25.25
C LEU A 100 16.69 -22.61 24.24
N VAL A 101 15.41 -22.92 24.38
CA VAL A 101 14.64 -23.75 23.44
C VAL A 101 13.37 -22.98 23.06
N ASN A 102 13.35 -22.48 21.82
CA ASN A 102 12.18 -21.80 21.26
C ASN A 102 11.15 -22.84 20.80
N ALA A 103 9.95 -22.79 21.37
CA ALA A 103 8.86 -23.72 21.07
C ALA A 103 7.67 -22.98 20.44
N ILE A 104 7.06 -23.59 19.43
CA ILE A 104 5.86 -23.08 18.78
C ILE A 104 4.75 -24.14 18.79
N ALA A 105 3.53 -23.69 19.06
CA ALA A 105 2.34 -24.52 19.22
C ALA A 105 1.08 -23.65 19.11
N ALA A 106 -0.07 -24.27 18.85
CA ALA A 106 -1.38 -23.64 19.00
C ALA A 106 -2.31 -24.50 19.88
N THR A 107 -3.55 -24.07 20.07
CA THR A 107 -4.54 -24.85 20.82
C THR A 107 -5.10 -25.98 19.96
N GLU A 108 -5.13 -25.75 18.66
CA GLU A 108 -5.67 -26.63 17.63
C GLU A 108 -4.69 -27.75 17.24
N PHE A 109 -3.41 -27.64 17.60
CA PHE A 109 -2.36 -28.62 17.34
C PHE A 109 -1.31 -28.68 18.46
N SER A 110 -0.77 -29.87 18.75
CA SER A 110 0.36 -30.04 19.67
C SER A 110 1.59 -29.26 19.19
N PRO A 111 2.62 -29.01 20.02
CA PRO A 111 3.84 -28.35 19.56
C PRO A 111 4.40 -29.02 18.31
N PHE A 112 4.88 -28.20 17.36
CA PHE A 112 5.41 -28.73 16.11
C PHE A 112 6.59 -29.69 16.35
N PRO A 113 6.76 -30.74 15.52
CA PRO A 113 7.87 -31.68 15.60
C PRO A 113 9.16 -31.03 15.07
N MET A 114 9.66 -30.04 15.80
CA MET A 114 10.87 -29.29 15.46
C MET A 114 12.10 -29.90 16.12
N TYR A 115 13.26 -29.74 15.48
CA TYR A 115 14.52 -30.07 16.12
C TYR A 115 14.90 -29.00 17.15
N ILE A 116 15.53 -29.44 18.25
CA ILE A 116 16.14 -28.52 19.22
C ILE A 116 17.29 -27.82 18.52
N GLN A 117 17.31 -26.50 18.55
CA GLN A 117 18.39 -25.68 17.98
C GLN A 117 19.71 -25.98 18.71
N PRO A 118 20.72 -26.56 18.03
CA PRO A 118 22.00 -26.86 18.67
C PRO A 118 22.91 -25.65 18.83
N ASP A 119 22.71 -24.60 18.01
CA ASP A 119 23.54 -23.40 18.02
C ASP A 119 22.92 -22.31 18.91
N PRO A 120 23.55 -21.94 20.04
CA PRO A 120 23.05 -20.90 20.92
C PRO A 120 22.94 -19.52 20.27
N GLU A 121 23.69 -19.22 19.20
CA GLU A 121 23.60 -17.94 18.48
C GLU A 121 22.36 -17.88 17.58
N LEU A 122 21.84 -19.04 17.16
CA LEU A 122 20.67 -19.17 16.31
C LEU A 122 19.40 -19.50 17.10
N TRP A 123 19.36 -19.20 18.40
CA TRP A 123 18.27 -19.56 19.32
C TRP A 123 16.87 -19.10 18.86
N GLN A 124 16.79 -18.06 18.03
CA GLN A 124 15.54 -17.54 17.44
C GLN A 124 15.02 -18.37 16.26
N TYR A 125 15.89 -19.12 15.59
CA TYR A 125 15.54 -19.90 14.41
C TYR A 125 14.95 -21.25 14.79
N PHE A 126 13.81 -21.56 14.18
CA PHE A 126 13.21 -22.89 14.21
C PHE A 126 13.87 -23.79 13.18
N VAL A 127 14.23 -25.00 13.59
CA VAL A 127 14.75 -26.04 12.68
C VAL A 127 13.60 -26.99 12.38
N VAL A 128 12.95 -26.77 11.23
CA VAL A 128 11.69 -27.45 10.89
C VAL A 128 11.95 -28.65 10.00
N ASN A 129 11.47 -29.83 10.40
CA ASN A 129 11.44 -30.97 9.50
C ASN A 129 10.21 -30.87 8.59
N SER A 130 10.38 -30.27 7.41
CA SER A 130 9.28 -30.08 6.46
C SER A 130 8.60 -31.37 6.04
N ASP A 131 9.34 -32.47 5.93
CA ASP A 131 8.78 -33.75 5.51
C ASP A 131 7.88 -34.35 6.60
N ILE A 132 8.26 -34.27 7.88
CA ILE A 132 7.44 -34.80 8.99
C ILE A 132 6.24 -33.90 9.28
N LEU A 133 6.43 -32.58 9.20
CA LEU A 133 5.35 -31.63 9.43
C LEU A 133 4.39 -31.55 8.24
N GLY A 134 4.82 -31.95 7.04
CA GLY A 134 4.15 -31.62 5.79
C GLY A 134 4.13 -30.12 5.53
N ALA A 135 5.21 -29.42 5.90
CA ALA A 135 5.30 -27.98 5.79
C ALA A 135 5.59 -27.57 4.34
N GLU A 136 4.62 -26.89 3.75
CA GLU A 136 4.74 -26.16 2.49
C GLU A 136 4.93 -24.66 2.80
N TRP A 137 6.08 -24.13 2.40
CA TRP A 137 6.43 -22.73 2.62
C TRP A 137 5.94 -21.88 1.44
N ARG A 138 4.77 -21.28 1.58
CA ARG A 138 4.14 -20.46 0.53
C ARG A 138 4.55 -19.01 0.68
N LYS A 139 5.30 -18.46 -0.27
CA LYS A 139 5.79 -17.08 -0.20
C LYS A 139 4.63 -16.08 0.00
N ILE A 140 4.77 -15.15 0.96
CA ILE A 140 3.80 -14.05 1.18
C ILE A 140 4.57 -12.75 1.15
N GLY A 141 4.30 -11.86 0.21
CA GLY A 141 4.91 -10.53 0.21
C GLY A 141 5.44 -10.17 -1.16
N VAL A 142 4.84 -9.12 -1.71
CA VAL A 142 4.95 -8.67 -3.10
C VAL A 142 5.41 -7.19 -3.15
N ASP A 143 5.63 -6.56 -1.98
CA ASP A 143 5.79 -5.10 -1.85
C ASP A 143 6.88 -4.60 -0.88
N ASP A 144 7.32 -5.36 0.13
CA ASP A 144 8.50 -5.02 0.96
C ASP A 144 9.57 -6.09 0.77
N GLY A 145 10.84 -5.68 0.56
CA GLY A 145 11.96 -6.49 0.08
C GLY A 145 12.44 -7.67 0.93
N ASP A 146 11.57 -8.29 1.70
CA ASP A 146 11.82 -9.40 2.59
C ASP A 146 11.36 -10.74 1.98
N ASN A 147 12.25 -11.72 1.95
CA ASN A 147 11.97 -13.09 1.49
C ASN A 147 11.15 -13.86 2.55
N VAL A 148 9.86 -13.51 2.70
CA VAL A 148 8.96 -14.06 3.71
C VAL A 148 7.99 -15.13 3.17
N TYR A 149 7.67 -16.13 3.99
CA TYR A 149 6.90 -17.33 3.65
C TYR A 149 5.85 -17.62 4.71
N ARG A 150 4.64 -17.98 4.28
CA ARG A 150 3.60 -18.63 5.07
C ARG A 150 3.97 -20.08 5.31
N LEU A 151 3.72 -20.56 6.52
CA LEU A 151 3.67 -22.00 6.77
C LEU A 151 2.27 -22.54 6.49
N VAL A 152 2.15 -23.43 5.52
CA VAL A 152 0.94 -24.25 5.30
C VAL A 152 1.29 -25.71 5.56
N ILE A 153 0.48 -26.40 6.34
CA ILE A 153 0.63 -27.82 6.62
C ILE A 153 -0.27 -28.60 5.66
N VAL A 154 0.31 -29.43 4.79
CA VAL A 154 -0.41 -30.22 3.77
C VAL A 154 -0.51 -31.67 4.21
N ARG A 155 -1.72 -32.23 4.20
CA ARG A 155 -1.98 -33.61 4.60
C ARG A 155 -1.24 -34.56 3.69
N GLN A 156 -0.39 -35.39 4.28
CA GLN A 156 0.39 -36.36 3.51
C GLN A 156 -0.32 -37.71 3.40
N ASN A 157 -1.09 -38.10 4.43
CA ASN A 157 -1.72 -39.42 4.52
C ASN A 157 -3.10 -39.34 5.18
N GLU A 158 -3.95 -40.34 4.93
CA GLU A 158 -5.26 -40.50 5.58
C GLU A 158 -5.14 -40.61 7.11
N HIS A 159 -4.08 -41.26 7.59
CA HIS A 159 -3.65 -41.26 8.99
C HIS A 159 -2.51 -40.24 9.18
N PRO A 160 -2.80 -39.03 9.70
CA PRO A 160 -1.90 -37.88 9.61
C PRO A 160 -0.65 -37.94 10.51
N SER A 161 -0.43 -39.02 11.26
CA SER A 161 0.77 -39.22 12.09
C SER A 161 1.08 -38.01 13.00
N TYR A 162 2.18 -37.29 12.78
CA TYR A 162 2.59 -36.10 13.55
C TYR A 162 1.91 -34.79 13.10
N GLN A 163 1.09 -34.81 12.05
CA GLN A 163 0.35 -33.64 11.56
C GLN A 163 -0.94 -33.45 12.37
N THR A 164 -0.79 -33.00 13.62
CA THR A 164 -1.87 -33.07 14.62
C THR A 164 -3.08 -32.19 14.32
N CYS A 165 -2.92 -31.14 13.51
CA CYS A 165 -4.03 -30.30 13.02
C CYS A 165 -5.13 -31.12 12.33
N PHE A 166 -4.78 -32.23 11.66
CA PHE A 166 -5.71 -33.07 10.92
C PHE A 166 -6.51 -34.06 11.79
N TYR A 167 -6.16 -34.22 13.07
CA TYR A 167 -7.07 -34.89 14.02
C TYR A 167 -8.12 -33.93 14.56
N THR A 168 -7.79 -32.64 14.69
CA THR A 168 -8.72 -31.57 15.09
C THR A 168 -9.65 -31.21 13.93
N PHE A 169 -9.11 -31.18 12.71
CA PHE A 169 -9.82 -30.85 11.47
C PHE A 169 -9.70 -32.01 10.48
N PRO A 170 -10.53 -33.06 10.62
CA PRO A 170 -10.41 -34.28 9.81
C PRO A 170 -10.75 -34.06 8.32
N ASP A 171 -11.57 -33.07 7.99
CA ASP A 171 -12.11 -32.90 6.64
C ASP A 171 -11.22 -32.03 5.72
N ILE A 172 -10.25 -31.33 6.28
CA ILE A 172 -9.36 -30.45 5.50
C ILE A 172 -8.12 -31.20 5.02
N GLN A 173 -7.64 -30.83 3.83
CA GLN A 173 -6.41 -31.36 3.22
C GLN A 173 -5.20 -30.45 3.45
N GLU A 174 -5.45 -29.18 3.75
CA GLU A 174 -4.42 -28.20 4.05
C GLU A 174 -4.85 -27.39 5.27
N TYR A 175 -3.89 -27.05 6.11
CA TYR A 175 -4.08 -26.19 7.26
C TYR A 175 -3.12 -25.01 7.17
N ASP A 176 -3.66 -23.84 6.84
CA ASP A 176 -2.91 -22.57 6.86
C ASP A 176 -2.73 -22.12 8.31
N THR A 177 -1.48 -22.07 8.80
CA THR A 177 -1.23 -21.66 10.19
C THR A 177 -1.39 -20.15 10.39
N GLY A 178 -1.35 -19.38 9.30
CA GLY A 178 -1.29 -17.93 9.30
C GLY A 178 0.05 -17.36 9.74
N ASP A 179 1.04 -18.20 10.07
CA ASP A 179 2.35 -17.76 10.56
C ASP A 179 3.31 -17.46 9.39
N ILE A 180 4.09 -16.39 9.53
CA ILE A 180 5.02 -15.87 8.54
C ILE A 180 6.45 -16.06 9.04
N TYR A 181 7.34 -16.50 8.15
CA TYR A 181 8.74 -16.79 8.44
C TYR A 181 9.69 -16.27 7.37
N LYS A 182 10.94 -16.00 7.72
CA LYS A 182 12.06 -15.81 6.80
C LYS A 182 12.99 -17.03 6.85
N PRO A 183 13.47 -17.54 5.71
CA PRO A 183 14.48 -18.59 5.72
C PRO A 183 15.83 -17.99 6.14
N HIS A 184 16.65 -18.79 6.82
CA HIS A 184 18.05 -18.46 7.03
C HIS A 184 18.77 -18.36 5.68
N HIS A 185 19.68 -17.41 5.54
CA HIS A 185 20.30 -17.08 4.25
C HIS A 185 21.16 -18.21 3.63
N THR A 186 21.56 -19.21 4.41
CA THR A 186 22.51 -20.27 4.04
C THR A 186 22.19 -21.63 4.64
N LEU A 187 21.33 -21.71 5.67
CA LEU A 187 21.06 -22.94 6.38
C LEU A 187 19.68 -23.47 5.97
N PRO A 188 19.60 -24.64 5.32
CA PRO A 188 18.33 -25.20 4.90
C PRO A 188 17.49 -25.59 6.12
N ASN A 189 16.18 -25.39 6.04
CA ASN A 189 15.20 -25.72 7.09
C ASN A 189 15.28 -24.86 8.36
N TYR A 190 16.08 -23.79 8.37
CA TYR A 190 16.12 -22.82 9.47
C TYR A 190 15.20 -21.64 9.13
N TRP A 191 14.22 -21.40 9.99
CA TRP A 191 13.16 -20.44 9.76
C TRP A 191 13.04 -19.47 10.94
N LEU A 192 13.19 -18.19 10.66
CA LEU A 192 12.97 -17.11 11.61
C LEU A 192 11.50 -16.69 11.56
N TYR A 193 10.79 -16.79 12.67
CA TYR A 193 9.41 -16.33 12.73
C TYR A 193 9.34 -14.79 12.66
N CYS A 194 8.39 -14.27 11.87
CA CYS A 194 8.25 -12.85 11.54
C CYS A 194 6.88 -12.26 11.92
N GLY A 195 5.96 -13.09 12.44
CA GLY A 195 4.62 -12.66 12.83
C GLY A 195 3.54 -13.50 12.16
N ARG A 196 2.30 -13.01 12.18
CA ARG A 196 1.15 -13.67 11.55
C ARG A 196 0.52 -12.79 10.49
N SER A 197 -0.07 -13.41 9.48
CA SER A 197 -0.73 -12.72 8.38
C SER A 197 -2.01 -11.99 8.75
N ASP A 198 -2.68 -12.42 9.83
CA ASP A 198 -3.84 -11.71 10.39
C ASP A 198 -3.45 -10.45 11.17
N ASN A 199 -2.15 -10.21 11.41
CA ASN A 199 -1.64 -8.96 11.98
C ASN A 199 -1.25 -7.91 10.94
N ILE A 200 -1.40 -8.18 9.63
CA ILE A 200 -1.15 -7.17 8.59
C ILE A 200 -2.25 -6.11 8.63
N ILE A 201 -1.85 -4.84 8.75
CA ILE A 201 -2.77 -3.71 8.68
C ILE A 201 -2.89 -3.29 7.21
N VAL A 202 -4.12 -3.18 6.75
CA VAL A 202 -4.46 -2.72 5.40
C VAL A 202 -5.10 -1.34 5.52
N PHE A 203 -4.45 -0.34 4.93
CA PHE A 203 -4.93 1.04 4.91
C PHE A 203 -6.00 1.24 3.82
N SER A 204 -6.77 2.33 3.90
CA SER A 204 -7.81 2.64 2.90
C SER A 204 -7.25 3.04 1.52
N ASN A 205 -5.95 3.36 1.44
CA ASN A 205 -5.24 3.56 0.17
C ASN A 205 -4.74 2.24 -0.45
N GLY A 206 -5.06 1.08 0.17
CA GLY A 206 -4.66 -0.25 -0.30
C GLY A 206 -3.24 -0.65 0.10
N GLU A 207 -2.46 0.26 0.69
CA GLU A 207 -1.14 -0.03 1.21
C GLU A 207 -1.22 -0.93 2.44
N LYS A 208 -0.17 -1.71 2.66
CA LYS A 208 -0.11 -2.69 3.75
C LYS A 208 1.11 -2.46 4.62
N ILE A 209 0.97 -2.74 5.90
CA ILE A 209 2.10 -2.76 6.84
C ILE A 209 2.02 -3.97 7.75
N ASN A 210 3.19 -4.58 7.99
CA ASN A 210 3.36 -5.48 9.12
C ASN A 210 3.79 -4.65 10.35
N PRO A 211 2.94 -4.53 11.37
CA PRO A 211 3.22 -3.68 12.54
C PRO A 211 4.20 -4.30 13.53
N THR A 212 4.52 -5.59 13.40
CA THR A 212 5.23 -6.37 14.43
C THR A 212 6.60 -5.77 14.77
N SER A 213 7.38 -5.36 13.76
CA SER A 213 8.70 -4.77 13.98
C SER A 213 8.64 -3.42 14.71
N ILE A 214 7.60 -2.63 14.44
CA ILE A 214 7.37 -1.33 15.09
C ILE A 214 7.07 -1.54 16.57
N GLU A 215 6.09 -2.40 16.86
CA GLU A 215 5.63 -2.69 18.21
C GLU A 215 6.76 -3.26 19.06
N GLU A 216 7.49 -4.27 18.56
CA GLU A 216 8.62 -4.88 19.26
C GLU A 216 9.77 -3.88 19.51
N THR A 217 10.00 -2.93 18.59
CA THR A 217 11.05 -1.91 18.77
C THR A 217 10.67 -0.90 19.86
N LEU A 218 9.40 -0.51 19.91
CA LEU A 218 8.91 0.40 20.94
C LEU A 218 8.87 -0.27 22.31
N GLU A 219 8.44 -1.52 22.40
CA GLU A 219 8.41 -2.30 23.65
C GLU A 219 9.80 -2.54 24.26
N ARG A 220 10.89 -2.41 23.48
CA ARG A 220 12.27 -2.43 24.01
C ARG A 220 12.60 -1.23 24.88
N ARG A 221 11.87 -0.12 24.74
CA ARG A 221 12.17 1.12 25.45
C ARG A 221 11.73 1.03 26.91
N HIS A 222 12.63 1.43 27.82
CA HIS A 222 12.28 1.56 29.23
C HIS A 222 11.12 2.56 29.41
N GLY A 223 10.10 2.17 30.17
CA GLY A 223 8.90 3.00 30.42
C GLY A 223 7.68 2.62 29.58
N ILE A 224 7.79 1.66 28.65
CA ILE A 224 6.66 1.12 27.89
C ILE A 224 6.35 -0.30 28.36
N LYS A 225 5.07 -0.57 28.64
CA LYS A 225 4.53 -1.87 29.05
C LYS A 225 3.87 -2.63 27.89
N GLY A 226 3.48 -1.93 26.84
CA GLY A 226 2.92 -2.50 25.62
C GLY A 226 2.79 -1.48 24.49
N ALA A 227 2.91 -1.92 23.25
CA ALA A 227 2.70 -1.07 22.07
C ALA A 227 1.84 -1.80 21.03
N LEU A 228 0.95 -1.05 20.37
CA LEU A 228 0.06 -1.58 19.34
C LEU A 228 -0.13 -0.56 18.23
N VAL A 229 0.20 -0.92 17.00
CA VAL A 229 -0.09 -0.12 15.81
C VAL A 229 -1.51 -0.42 15.32
N PHE A 230 -2.24 0.62 14.94
CA PHE A 230 -3.58 0.53 14.36
C PHE A 230 -3.67 1.32 13.05
N GLY A 231 -4.84 1.32 12.43
CA GLY A 231 -5.10 2.06 11.17
C GLY A 231 -5.74 1.23 10.06
N PHE A 232 -6.34 0.08 10.38
CA PHE A 232 -7.08 -0.71 9.40
C PHE A 232 -8.22 0.13 8.78
N GLY A 233 -8.27 0.20 7.45
CA GLY A 233 -9.26 1.02 6.73
C GLY A 233 -9.06 2.53 6.90
N ARG A 234 -7.93 2.98 7.46
CA ARG A 234 -7.59 4.40 7.65
C ARG A 234 -6.48 4.81 6.67
N MET A 235 -6.28 6.11 6.47
CA MET A 235 -5.31 6.64 5.49
C MET A 235 -3.85 6.51 5.93
N GLN A 236 -3.60 6.31 7.23
CA GLN A 236 -2.25 6.19 7.81
C GLN A 236 -2.27 5.38 9.11
N ALA A 237 -1.08 4.93 9.52
CA ALA A 237 -0.86 4.23 10.78
C ALA A 237 -1.10 5.16 11.99
N GLY A 238 -1.57 4.58 13.08
CA GLY A 238 -1.51 5.18 14.41
C GLY A 238 -0.97 4.20 15.45
N LEU A 239 -0.68 4.70 16.64
CA LEU A 239 0.04 3.96 17.67
C LEU A 239 -0.67 4.11 19.02
N LEU A 240 -0.95 2.99 19.67
CA LEU A 240 -1.50 2.90 21.01
C LEU A 240 -0.39 2.39 21.95
N ILE A 241 -0.02 3.19 22.94
CA ILE A 241 1.04 2.88 23.91
C ILE A 241 0.45 2.68 25.29
N GLU A 242 0.89 1.62 25.96
CA GLU A 242 0.68 1.40 27.39
C GLU A 242 1.93 1.80 28.17
N PRO A 243 1.91 2.91 28.92
CA PRO A 243 3.02 3.29 29.79
C PRO A 243 3.22 2.28 30.93
N LEU A 244 4.46 2.12 31.38
CA LEU A 244 4.78 1.35 32.58
C LEU A 244 4.29 2.06 33.85
N GLU A 245 4.45 3.38 33.88
CA GLU A 245 3.86 4.28 34.87
C GLU A 245 2.90 5.22 34.14
N TYR A 246 1.62 5.17 34.48
CA TYR A 246 0.60 5.98 33.81
C TYR A 246 0.78 7.47 34.15
N PRO A 247 0.77 8.37 33.15
CA PRO A 247 0.72 9.80 33.38
C PRO A 247 -0.50 10.19 34.23
N LYS A 248 -0.32 11.13 35.16
CA LYS A 248 -1.39 11.57 36.07
C LYS A 248 -2.26 12.68 35.48
N ASP A 249 -1.72 13.40 34.52
CA ASP A 249 -2.36 14.51 33.82
C ASP A 249 -1.84 14.63 32.38
N ASP A 250 -2.47 15.52 31.61
CA ASP A 250 -2.14 15.75 30.20
C ASP A 250 -0.72 16.29 30.01
N GLN A 251 -0.16 16.98 31.01
CA GLN A 251 1.19 17.55 30.93
C GLN A 251 2.26 16.46 31.07
N GLU A 252 2.06 15.51 31.99
CA GLU A 252 2.89 14.31 32.09
C GLU A 252 2.75 13.42 30.84
N ALA A 253 1.55 13.33 30.25
CA ALA A 253 1.30 12.57 29.02
C ALA A 253 2.05 13.15 27.82
N GLU A 254 1.99 14.47 27.63
CA GLU A 254 2.70 15.16 26.54
C GLU A 254 4.21 14.99 26.66
N LYS A 255 4.74 15.12 27.88
CA LYS A 255 6.16 14.88 28.16
C LYS A 255 6.57 13.44 27.84
N PHE A 256 5.73 12.47 28.17
CA PHE A 256 5.98 11.07 27.83
C PHE A 256 6.05 10.86 26.30
N ILE A 257 5.15 11.47 25.54
CA ILE A 257 5.16 11.42 24.07
C ILE A 257 6.41 12.11 23.50
N ASP A 258 6.83 13.26 24.05
CA ASP A 258 8.07 13.93 23.65
C ASP A 258 9.30 13.06 23.85
N GLU A 259 9.38 12.38 24.98
CA GLU A 259 10.48 11.45 25.25
C GLU A 259 10.43 10.25 24.29
N LEU A 260 9.24 9.75 23.96
CA LEU A 260 9.01 8.63 23.05
C LEU A 260 9.33 8.96 21.58
N TRP A 261 9.05 10.18 21.15
CA TRP A 261 9.06 10.60 19.74
C TRP A 261 10.37 10.27 18.98
N PRO A 262 11.58 10.51 19.53
CA PRO A 262 12.83 10.13 18.85
C PRO A 262 12.93 8.64 18.51
N THR A 263 12.31 7.76 19.29
CA THR A 263 12.26 6.32 19.00
C THR A 263 11.30 6.02 17.85
N VAL A 264 10.15 6.69 17.81
CA VAL A 264 9.19 6.59 16.70
C VAL A 264 9.84 7.09 15.39
N GLU A 265 10.62 8.17 15.44
CA GLU A 265 11.36 8.68 14.27
C GLU A 265 12.38 7.67 13.72
N ILE A 266 13.06 6.90 14.58
CA ILE A 266 13.97 5.84 14.15
C ILE A 266 13.19 4.76 13.39
N VAL A 267 12.08 4.31 13.96
CA VAL A 267 11.23 3.28 13.33
C VAL A 267 10.62 3.76 12.02
N ASN A 268 10.19 5.03 11.94
CA ASN A 268 9.64 5.64 10.74
C ASN A 268 10.64 5.71 9.57
N LYS A 269 11.96 5.76 9.84
CA LYS A 269 12.98 5.76 8.77
C LYS A 269 13.03 4.44 8.03
N ASP A 270 12.87 3.34 8.75
CA ASP A 270 12.93 1.98 8.22
C ASP A 270 11.55 1.46 7.78
N THR A 271 10.50 2.26 7.98
CA THR A 271 9.12 1.95 7.59
C THR A 271 8.77 2.64 6.27
N ALA A 272 8.03 1.95 5.40
CA ALA A 272 7.50 2.52 4.17
C ALA A 272 6.70 3.81 4.45
N SER A 273 6.70 4.77 3.52
CA SER A 273 6.15 6.11 3.74
C SER A 273 4.70 6.12 4.23
N HIS A 274 3.87 5.18 3.77
CA HIS A 274 2.47 5.02 4.15
C HIS A 274 2.25 4.41 5.55
N GLY A 275 3.29 3.77 6.10
CA GLY A 275 3.26 3.13 7.41
C GLY A 275 3.88 3.96 8.53
N ARG A 276 4.41 5.15 8.21
CA ARG A 276 5.00 6.04 9.19
C ARG A 276 3.93 6.57 10.15
N ILE A 277 4.27 6.61 11.43
CA ILE A 277 3.40 7.08 12.52
C ILE A 277 3.74 8.55 12.80
N SER A 278 2.75 9.43 12.63
CA SER A 278 2.88 10.83 13.02
C SER A 278 2.67 11.02 14.52
N ARG A 279 3.23 12.08 15.10
CA ARG A 279 3.26 12.31 16.56
C ARG A 279 1.85 12.45 17.13
N GLU A 280 1.00 13.12 16.39
CA GLU A 280 -0.41 13.33 16.70
C GLU A 280 -1.26 12.07 16.55
N PHE A 281 -0.71 10.95 16.06
CA PHE A 281 -1.40 9.67 15.95
C PHE A 281 -1.00 8.68 17.06
N ILE A 282 -0.54 9.20 18.21
CA ILE A 282 -0.15 8.42 19.37
C ILE A 282 -1.22 8.57 20.48
N ILE A 283 -1.82 7.46 20.87
CA ILE A 283 -2.76 7.35 22.00
C ILE A 283 -2.03 6.69 23.17
N LEU A 284 -2.19 7.23 24.37
CA LEU A 284 -1.77 6.55 25.60
C LEU A 284 -2.97 5.86 26.26
N SER A 285 -2.80 4.60 26.66
CA SER A 285 -3.75 3.93 27.56
C SER A 285 -3.71 4.54 28.96
N ASN A 286 -4.75 4.32 29.77
CA ASN A 286 -4.80 4.74 31.17
C ASN A 286 -4.95 3.55 32.13
N SER A 287 -4.81 3.80 33.43
CA SER A 287 -4.83 2.76 34.46
C SER A 287 -6.19 2.06 34.62
N GLU A 288 -7.29 2.73 34.29
CA GLU A 288 -8.66 2.18 34.36
C GLU A 288 -9.00 1.32 33.12
N LYS A 289 -8.35 1.61 32.00
CA LYS A 289 -8.51 0.96 30.71
C LYS A 289 -7.12 0.54 30.21
N PRO A 290 -6.51 -0.53 30.74
CA PRO A 290 -5.24 -1.08 30.24
C PRO A 290 -5.45 -1.95 28.99
N LEU A 291 -4.37 -2.26 28.26
CA LEU A 291 -4.47 -3.11 27.07
C LEU A 291 -4.88 -4.55 27.44
N PRO A 292 -5.89 -5.12 26.76
CA PRO A 292 -6.35 -6.47 27.04
C PRO A 292 -5.26 -7.48 26.67
N ARG A 293 -4.95 -8.39 27.61
CA ARG A 293 -3.95 -9.44 27.43
C ARG A 293 -4.59 -10.82 27.49
N GLY A 294 -4.08 -11.74 26.66
CA GLY A 294 -4.43 -13.16 26.76
C GLY A 294 -3.75 -13.83 27.95
N GLY A 295 -4.06 -15.10 28.21
CA GLY A 295 -3.46 -15.88 29.31
C GLY A 295 -1.93 -16.05 29.26
N LYS A 296 -1.27 -15.60 28.17
CA LYS A 296 0.18 -15.55 27.97
C LYS A 296 0.80 -14.17 28.21
N GLY A 297 0.00 -13.15 28.57
CA GLY A 297 0.46 -11.77 28.72
C GLY A 297 0.57 -10.97 27.40
N SER A 298 0.30 -11.58 26.25
CA SER A 298 0.31 -10.91 24.94
C SER A 298 -0.91 -10.02 24.74
N ILE A 299 -0.74 -8.84 24.13
CA ILE A 299 -1.84 -7.92 23.79
C ILE A 299 -2.79 -8.59 22.77
N GLN A 300 -4.09 -8.54 23.04
CA GLN A 300 -5.12 -9.04 22.14
C GLN A 300 -5.52 -7.94 21.16
N ARG A 301 -4.84 -7.82 20.00
CA ARG A 301 -5.02 -6.70 19.04
C ARG A 301 -6.48 -6.38 18.73
N ALA A 302 -7.26 -7.37 18.30
CA ALA A 302 -8.66 -7.15 17.92
C ALA A 302 -9.50 -6.60 19.09
N ASN A 303 -9.27 -7.11 20.31
CA ASN A 303 -9.95 -6.63 21.51
C ASN A 303 -9.45 -5.25 21.93
N ALA A 304 -8.16 -4.96 21.78
CA ALA A 304 -7.59 -3.65 22.07
C ALA A 304 -8.16 -2.60 21.10
N VAL A 305 -8.14 -2.85 19.78
CA VAL A 305 -8.72 -1.92 18.79
C VAL A 305 -10.20 -1.69 19.07
N LYS A 306 -10.97 -2.75 19.36
CA LYS A 306 -12.39 -2.62 19.74
C LYS A 306 -12.59 -1.85 21.04
N LEU A 307 -11.72 -2.05 22.03
CA LEU A 307 -11.79 -1.38 23.33
C LEU A 307 -11.53 0.13 23.19
N TYR A 308 -10.58 0.53 22.33
CA TYR A 308 -10.23 1.93 22.07
C TYR A 308 -10.86 2.48 20.79
N GLN A 309 -11.94 1.86 20.30
CA GLN A 309 -12.54 2.21 19.02
C GLN A 309 -12.98 3.68 18.99
N GLU A 310 -13.59 4.18 20.08
CA GLU A 310 -14.01 5.58 20.18
C GLU A 310 -12.83 6.56 20.15
N GLU A 311 -11.73 6.26 20.86
CA GLU A 311 -10.54 7.12 20.84
C GLU A 311 -9.80 7.06 19.50
N ILE A 312 -9.73 5.88 18.88
CA ILE A 312 -9.16 5.68 17.56
C ILE A 312 -10.00 6.43 16.52
N ASP A 313 -11.31 6.26 16.53
CA ASP A 313 -12.21 6.93 15.59
C ASP A 313 -12.17 8.43 15.82
N GLY A 314 -12.21 8.89 17.07
CA GLY A 314 -12.04 10.30 17.44
C GLY A 314 -10.71 10.90 16.97
N LEU A 315 -9.63 10.13 16.93
CA LEU A 315 -8.33 10.56 16.40
C LEU A 315 -8.33 10.73 14.86
N TYR A 316 -9.14 9.93 14.14
CA TYR A 316 -9.26 9.99 12.68
C TYR A 316 -10.41 10.89 12.20
N GLU A 317 -11.44 11.12 13.02
CA GLU A 317 -12.64 11.92 12.74
C GLU A 317 -12.52 13.35 13.31
N GLY A 318 -11.94 13.47 14.51
CA GLY A 318 -11.55 14.74 15.11
C GLY A 318 -10.10 15.03 14.76
N GLY A 319 -9.87 16.08 13.97
CA GLY A 319 -8.54 16.63 13.81
C GLY A 319 -7.86 16.79 15.19
N VAL A 320 -6.54 16.55 15.20
CA VAL A 320 -5.57 16.81 16.27
C VAL A 320 -6.16 17.41 17.56
N ASN A 321 -6.01 16.74 18.70
CA ASN A 321 -6.52 17.17 20.01
C ASN A 321 -6.38 18.69 20.24
N ILE A 322 -7.49 19.41 20.12
CA ILE A 322 -7.59 20.87 20.13
C ILE A 322 -7.06 21.46 21.45
N ALA A 323 -7.05 20.68 22.54
CA ALA A 323 -6.61 21.13 23.86
C ALA A 323 -5.11 21.48 23.94
N THR A 324 -4.26 20.98 23.04
CA THR A 324 -2.80 21.21 23.05
C THR A 324 -2.29 22.05 21.86
N ILE A 325 -3.20 22.60 21.06
CA ILE A 325 -2.86 23.41 19.88
C ILE A 325 -3.04 24.89 20.23
N PRO A 326 -2.00 25.74 20.09
CA PRO A 326 -2.15 27.17 20.33
C PRO A 326 -3.11 27.78 19.31
N PRO A 327 -4.02 28.69 19.73
CA PRO A 327 -4.90 29.39 18.81
C PRO A 327 -4.10 30.27 17.86
N LEU A 328 -4.53 30.37 16.60
CA LEU A 328 -3.93 31.30 15.64
C LEU A 328 -4.13 32.75 16.09
N ASP A 329 -3.10 33.59 15.93
CA ASP A 329 -3.22 35.02 16.15
C ASP A 329 -3.85 35.71 14.93
N LEU A 330 -5.15 35.99 15.04
CA LEU A 330 -5.95 36.52 13.93
C LEU A 330 -5.99 38.07 13.85
N ARG A 331 -5.16 38.77 14.63
CA ARG A 331 -5.21 40.26 14.73
C ARG A 331 -4.79 40.98 13.45
N SER A 332 -3.92 40.34 12.64
CA SER A 332 -3.48 40.84 11.34
C SER A 332 -2.93 39.67 10.50
N SER A 333 -2.78 39.86 9.19
CA SER A 333 -2.16 38.84 8.33
C SER A 333 -0.73 38.50 8.76
N ASP A 334 0.06 39.49 9.21
CA ASP A 334 1.42 39.25 9.72
C ASP A 334 1.41 38.44 11.04
N ALA A 335 0.37 38.59 11.86
CA ALA A 335 0.21 37.81 13.08
C ALA A 335 -0.15 36.34 12.77
N VAL A 336 -1.05 36.12 11.81
CA VAL A 336 -1.37 34.77 11.28
C VAL A 336 -0.11 34.10 10.73
N LEU A 337 0.70 34.86 9.98
CA LEU A 337 1.98 34.39 9.45
C LEU A 337 2.94 33.96 10.55
N GLY A 338 3.05 34.75 11.62
CA GLY A 338 3.83 34.39 12.80
C GLY A 338 3.40 33.05 13.40
N SER A 339 2.10 32.86 13.62
CA SER A 339 1.55 31.63 14.20
C SER A 339 1.71 30.41 13.27
N ILE A 340 1.47 30.56 11.96
CA ILE A 340 1.68 29.46 11.00
C ILE A 340 3.17 29.10 10.91
N LYS A 341 4.07 30.10 10.91
CA LYS A 341 5.52 29.86 10.93
C LYS A 341 5.93 29.05 12.16
N GLU A 342 5.41 29.41 13.34
CA GLU A 342 5.68 28.69 14.59
C GLU A 342 5.15 27.24 14.54
N LEU A 343 3.93 27.01 14.03
CA LEU A 343 3.37 25.67 13.83
C LEU A 343 4.26 24.82 12.92
N PHE A 344 4.75 25.39 11.82
CA PHE A 344 5.64 24.69 10.87
C PHE A 344 7.00 24.34 11.50
N GLN A 345 7.55 25.21 12.35
CA GLN A 345 8.82 24.97 13.01
C GLN A 345 8.72 23.98 14.17
N THR A 346 7.66 24.06 14.97
CA THR A 346 7.53 23.30 16.23
C THR A 346 6.83 21.95 16.06
N ARG A 347 5.83 21.84 15.18
CA ARG A 347 4.97 20.65 15.07
C ARG A 347 5.15 19.87 13.77
N ILE A 348 5.54 20.54 12.67
CA ILE A 348 5.85 19.89 11.39
C ILE A 348 7.32 19.46 11.29
N GLY A 349 8.17 19.92 12.22
CA GLY A 349 9.57 19.50 12.32
C GLY A 349 10.52 20.19 11.33
N TYR A 350 10.11 21.33 10.77
CA TYR A 350 10.96 22.09 9.86
C TYR A 350 12.07 22.85 10.62
N LYS A 351 13.34 22.49 10.39
CA LYS A 351 14.52 23.04 11.10
C LYS A 351 15.33 24.08 10.32
N GLY A 352 14.84 24.56 9.17
CA GLY A 352 15.55 25.59 8.40
C GLY A 352 15.54 26.95 9.11
N GLU A 353 16.72 27.57 9.27
CA GLU A 353 16.92 28.79 10.08
C GLU A 353 16.18 30.04 9.56
N ASP A 354 15.71 30.05 8.31
CA ASP A 354 14.86 31.12 7.77
C ASP A 354 13.78 30.55 6.83
N LEU A 355 12.59 30.23 7.37
CA LEU A 355 11.37 30.20 6.57
C LEU A 355 11.10 31.64 6.10
N ASN A 356 11.70 32.00 4.97
CA ASN A 356 11.34 33.19 4.23
C ASN A 356 9.84 33.05 3.86
N PRO A 357 8.98 33.99 4.26
CA PRO A 357 7.53 33.83 4.10
C PRO A 357 7.04 33.73 2.65
N ASP A 358 7.89 34.12 1.71
CA ASP A 358 7.64 34.09 0.28
C ASP A 358 8.25 32.85 -0.41
N THR A 359 8.96 32.00 0.35
CA THR A 359 9.50 30.74 -0.16
C THR A 359 8.42 29.67 -0.16
N ASP A 360 8.34 28.98 -1.29
CA ASP A 360 7.48 27.82 -1.47
C ASP A 360 7.93 26.70 -0.54
N PHE A 361 7.04 26.22 0.34
CA PHE A 361 7.43 25.24 1.34
C PHE A 361 7.75 23.85 0.75
N PHE A 362 7.29 23.53 -0.46
CA PHE A 362 7.73 22.32 -1.18
C PHE A 362 9.18 22.47 -1.66
N VAL A 363 9.55 23.66 -2.14
CA VAL A 363 10.96 23.98 -2.47
C VAL A 363 11.83 23.92 -1.21
N ALA A 364 11.27 24.26 -0.06
CA ALA A 364 11.93 24.15 1.24
C ALA A 364 12.08 22.70 1.74
N GLY A 365 11.49 21.71 1.06
CA GLY A 365 11.60 20.29 1.41
C GLY A 365 10.48 19.75 2.30
N ILE A 366 9.33 20.44 2.40
CA ILE A 366 8.12 19.90 3.03
C ILE A 366 7.45 18.90 2.09
N ASP A 367 7.19 17.69 2.59
CA ASP A 367 6.55 16.61 1.82
C ASP A 367 5.01 16.56 1.97
N SER A 368 4.37 15.72 1.17
CA SER A 368 2.90 15.58 1.14
C SER A 368 2.27 15.17 2.47
N LEU A 369 2.94 14.33 3.28
CA LEU A 369 2.43 13.92 4.58
C LEU A 369 2.51 15.09 5.57
N GLN A 370 3.60 15.84 5.51
CA GLN A 370 3.77 17.06 6.30
C GLN A 370 2.74 18.14 5.93
N VAL A 371 2.33 18.25 4.67
CA VAL A 371 1.24 19.15 4.24
C VAL A 371 -0.12 18.71 4.76
N VAL A 372 -0.42 17.40 4.74
CA VAL A 372 -1.65 16.86 5.33
C VAL A 372 -1.71 17.21 6.83
N ASN A 373 -0.60 17.04 7.54
CA ASN A 373 -0.52 17.37 8.96
C ASN A 373 -0.61 18.87 9.20
N ALA A 374 0.00 19.70 8.35
CA ALA A 374 -0.07 21.15 8.45
C ALA A 374 -1.51 21.67 8.26
N SER A 375 -2.26 21.10 7.31
CA SER A 375 -3.68 21.41 7.09
C SER A 375 -4.50 21.16 8.35
N ARG A 376 -4.32 19.99 8.98
CA ARG A 376 -5.02 19.64 10.22
C ARG A 376 -4.63 20.51 11.41
N LEU A 377 -3.34 20.86 11.54
CA LEU A 377 -2.87 21.74 12.62
C LEU A 377 -3.42 23.15 12.48
N ILE A 378 -3.43 23.70 11.27
CA ILE A 378 -4.01 25.02 11.00
C ILE A 378 -5.52 24.99 11.28
N GLN A 379 -6.23 23.94 10.86
CA GLN A 379 -7.64 23.72 11.18
C GLN A 379 -7.88 23.75 12.69
N GLY A 380 -7.14 22.92 13.45
CA GLY A 380 -7.27 22.87 14.90
C GLY A 380 -6.92 24.19 15.60
N SER A 381 -5.92 24.94 15.11
CA SER A 381 -5.60 26.26 15.64
C SER A 381 -6.65 27.33 15.32
N LEU A 382 -7.40 27.23 14.20
CA LEU A 382 -8.54 28.10 13.90
C LEU A 382 -9.72 27.81 14.82
N GLU A 383 -10.01 26.53 15.05
CA GLU A 383 -11.07 26.09 15.96
C GLU A 383 -10.78 26.54 17.40
N ALA A 384 -9.53 26.41 17.85
CA ALA A 384 -9.07 26.93 19.13
C ALA A 384 -9.18 28.47 19.24
N ALA A 385 -9.07 29.17 18.12
CA ALA A 385 -9.28 30.62 18.03
C ALA A 385 -10.77 31.02 17.93
N GLY A 386 -11.70 30.04 17.94
CA GLY A 386 -13.15 30.26 17.91
C GLY A 386 -13.78 30.22 16.51
N HIS A 387 -13.04 29.81 15.47
CA HIS A 387 -13.49 29.74 14.09
C HIS A 387 -13.68 28.29 13.63
N ILE A 388 -14.84 27.71 13.97
CA ILE A 388 -15.26 26.35 13.57
C ILE A 388 -15.97 26.32 12.20
N ASP A 389 -16.27 27.50 11.65
CA ASP A 389 -16.99 27.71 10.40
C ASP A 389 -16.07 27.76 9.17
N ILE A 390 -14.75 27.68 9.38
CA ILE A 390 -13.73 27.77 8.36
C ILE A 390 -13.08 26.39 8.18
N ASP A 391 -13.22 25.80 6.99
CA ASP A 391 -12.56 24.55 6.61
C ASP A 391 -11.22 24.83 5.91
N VAL A 392 -10.15 24.19 6.37
CA VAL A 392 -8.79 24.28 5.83
C VAL A 392 -8.43 22.92 5.22
N PRO A 393 -8.93 22.61 4.02
CA PRO A 393 -8.67 21.34 3.37
C PRO A 393 -7.22 21.26 2.90
N VAL A 394 -6.67 20.05 2.75
CA VAL A 394 -5.28 19.83 2.29
C VAL A 394 -4.99 20.58 0.98
N ARG A 395 -5.94 20.58 0.04
CA ARG A 395 -5.87 21.33 -1.22
C ARG A 395 -5.58 22.82 -1.04
N PHE A 396 -6.12 23.45 0.02
CA PHE A 396 -5.92 24.87 0.30
C PHE A 396 -4.45 25.20 0.54
N LEU A 397 -3.70 24.27 1.17
CA LEU A 397 -2.26 24.44 1.38
C LEU A 397 -1.49 24.34 0.08
N TYR A 398 -1.81 23.37 -0.78
CA TYR A 398 -1.20 23.22 -2.10
C TYR A 398 -1.42 24.46 -2.98
N SER A 399 -2.64 25.02 -2.96
CA SER A 399 -2.98 26.26 -3.66
C SER A 399 -2.32 27.52 -3.10
N ASN A 400 -1.78 27.45 -1.89
CA ASN A 400 -1.14 28.58 -1.21
C ASN A 400 0.21 28.16 -0.66
N PRO A 401 1.20 27.85 -1.51
CA PRO A 401 2.39 27.12 -1.11
C PRO A 401 3.42 27.98 -0.34
N THR A 402 3.06 29.21 0.08
CA THR A 402 3.93 30.08 0.86
C THR A 402 3.22 30.53 2.13
N LEU A 403 3.99 30.75 3.21
CA LEU A 403 3.43 31.20 4.49
C LEU A 403 2.65 32.51 4.32
N ARG A 404 3.13 33.43 3.46
CA ARG A 404 2.44 34.69 3.20
C ARG A 404 1.10 34.49 2.49
N ARG A 405 1.03 33.61 1.48
CA ARG A 405 -0.23 33.29 0.78
C ARG A 405 -1.23 32.65 1.72
N LEU A 406 -0.82 31.66 2.52
CA LEU A 406 -1.69 31.02 3.52
C LEU A 406 -2.27 32.05 4.48
N SER A 407 -1.40 32.87 5.06
CA SER A 407 -1.80 33.82 6.11
C SER A 407 -2.76 34.88 5.59
N ASN A 408 -2.51 35.40 4.38
CA ASN A 408 -3.40 36.36 3.75
C ASN A 408 -4.80 35.78 3.48
N HIS A 409 -4.88 34.53 3.00
CA HIS A 409 -6.16 33.89 2.69
C HIS A 409 -6.93 33.48 3.95
N ILE A 410 -6.24 32.91 4.94
CA ILE A 410 -6.84 32.59 6.25
C ILE A 410 -7.38 33.86 6.92
N HIS A 411 -6.59 34.93 6.97
CA HIS A 411 -7.02 36.21 7.53
C HIS A 411 -8.19 36.82 6.74
N SER A 412 -8.23 36.65 5.42
CA SER A 412 -9.36 37.12 4.59
C SER A 412 -10.63 36.31 4.81
N ALA A 413 -10.53 34.98 5.01
CA ALA A 413 -11.64 34.11 5.34
C ALA A 413 -12.22 34.42 6.72
N VAL A 414 -11.37 34.66 7.72
CA VAL A 414 -11.77 35.10 9.07
C VAL A 414 -12.53 36.44 9.03
N GLN A 415 -12.20 37.32 8.09
CA GLN A 415 -12.94 38.59 7.89
C GLN A 415 -14.27 38.43 7.12
N GLY A 416 -14.67 37.21 6.76
CA GLY A 416 -15.86 36.91 5.96
C GLY A 416 -15.75 37.38 4.51
N LYS A 417 -14.54 37.59 4.00
CA LYS A 417 -14.29 38.13 2.65
C LYS A 417 -13.99 37.07 1.60
N ALA A 418 -13.75 35.82 1.99
CA ALA A 418 -13.41 34.72 1.08
C ALA A 418 -13.84 33.36 1.68
N GLN A 419 -14.26 32.40 0.84
CA GLN A 419 -14.42 31.00 1.22
C GLN A 419 -13.13 30.23 0.91
N LEU A 420 -12.72 29.32 1.79
CA LEU A 420 -11.52 28.49 1.63
C LEU A 420 -11.78 27.18 0.87
N GLU A 421 -13.04 26.86 0.57
CA GLU A 421 -13.48 25.55 0.09
C GLU A 421 -13.32 25.32 -1.42
N HIS A 422 -13.27 26.38 -2.22
CA HIS A 422 -12.95 26.25 -3.64
C HIS A 422 -11.49 26.64 -3.81
N GLY A 423 -10.64 25.63 -4.03
CA GLY A 423 -9.36 25.90 -4.67
C GLY A 423 -9.68 26.70 -5.92
N ASP A 424 -9.16 27.92 -5.99
CA ASP A 424 -9.34 28.73 -7.18
C ASP A 424 -8.82 27.88 -8.35
N ASP A 425 -9.66 27.58 -9.35
CA ASP A 425 -9.23 26.86 -10.56
C ASP A 425 -8.00 27.54 -11.17
N SER A 426 -7.82 28.85 -10.91
CA SER A 426 -6.60 29.60 -11.24
C SER A 426 -5.35 29.06 -10.52
N SER A 427 -5.44 28.69 -9.24
CA SER A 427 -4.30 28.25 -8.43
C SER A 427 -3.81 26.84 -8.80
N GLU A 428 -4.72 25.95 -9.14
CA GLU A 428 -4.40 24.62 -9.67
C GLU A 428 -3.78 24.71 -11.07
N THR A 429 -4.32 25.58 -11.90
CA THR A 429 -3.74 25.90 -13.21
C THR A 429 -2.34 26.51 -13.07
N GLU A 430 -2.14 27.43 -12.12
CA GLU A 430 -0.82 27.98 -11.78
C GLU A 430 0.15 26.85 -11.38
N ALA A 431 -0.27 25.89 -10.57
CA ALA A 431 0.58 24.76 -10.17
C ALA A 431 1.00 23.90 -11.37
N MET A 432 0.02 23.60 -12.24
CA MET A 432 0.25 22.89 -13.49
C MET A 432 1.25 23.64 -14.39
N GLU A 433 1.08 24.95 -14.57
CA GLU A 433 2.02 25.78 -15.33
C GLU A 433 3.42 25.82 -14.71
N ARG A 434 3.53 25.92 -13.38
CA ARG A 434 4.81 25.93 -12.66
C ARG A 434 5.57 24.63 -12.92
N LEU A 435 4.95 23.47 -12.70
CA LEU A 435 5.61 22.18 -12.89
C LEU A 435 5.88 21.88 -14.36
N TRP A 436 4.96 22.26 -15.27
CA TRP A 436 5.20 22.15 -16.70
C TRP A 436 6.45 22.94 -17.11
N ARG A 437 6.55 24.22 -16.72
CA ARG A 437 7.71 25.07 -16.99
C ARG A 437 9.00 24.50 -16.37
N LYS A 438 8.95 24.10 -15.10
CA LYS A 438 10.09 23.50 -14.37
C LYS A 438 10.68 22.31 -15.13
N TYR A 439 9.82 21.42 -15.63
CA TYR A 439 10.26 20.19 -16.31
C TYR A 439 10.45 20.34 -17.82
N THR A 440 10.17 21.50 -18.43
CA THR A 440 10.54 21.80 -19.83
C THR A 440 11.69 22.81 -19.96
N GLU A 441 12.13 23.39 -18.85
CA GLU A 441 13.34 24.20 -18.77
C GLU A 441 14.60 23.34 -18.98
N GLY A 442 15.58 23.88 -19.72
CA GLY A 442 16.87 23.22 -19.95
C GLY A 442 16.80 21.88 -20.68
N LEU A 443 15.74 21.62 -21.45
CA LEU A 443 15.61 20.39 -22.25
C LEU A 443 16.83 20.18 -23.16
N PRO A 444 17.44 18.97 -23.19
CA PRO A 444 18.61 18.69 -24.01
C PRO A 444 18.29 18.82 -25.50
N GLN A 445 19.28 19.27 -26.27
CA GLN A 445 19.18 19.34 -27.73
C GLN A 445 19.38 17.96 -28.33
N ALA A 446 18.72 17.73 -29.47
CA ALA A 446 18.91 16.55 -30.28
C ALA A 446 20.40 16.32 -30.62
N ARG A 447 20.82 15.06 -30.56
CA ARG A 447 22.11 14.64 -31.15
C ARG A 447 21.94 14.48 -32.65
N GLU A 448 22.88 15.02 -33.42
CA GLU A 448 22.88 14.93 -34.88
C GLU A 448 23.03 13.48 -35.36
N ASN A 449 22.40 13.16 -36.50
CA ASN A 449 22.58 11.92 -37.26
C ASN A 449 22.29 10.61 -36.49
N ARG A 450 21.36 10.63 -35.53
CA ARG A 450 20.89 9.39 -34.89
C ARG A 450 20.03 8.58 -35.87
N PRO A 451 20.30 7.28 -36.05
CA PRO A 451 19.44 6.42 -36.85
C PRO A 451 18.07 6.20 -36.18
N ASP A 452 17.07 5.91 -37.00
CA ASP A 452 15.81 5.35 -36.52
C ASP A 452 16.01 3.95 -35.93
N THR A 453 15.01 3.48 -35.19
CA THR A 453 15.05 2.21 -34.47
C THR A 453 14.82 1.03 -35.40
N LEU A 454 15.16 -0.17 -34.93
CA LEU A 454 15.01 -1.38 -35.74
C LEU A 454 13.53 -1.75 -35.92
N GLU A 455 13.16 -2.21 -37.12
CA GLU A 455 11.82 -2.74 -37.36
C GLU A 455 11.62 -4.10 -36.69
N GLU A 456 12.66 -4.95 -36.69
CA GLU A 456 12.73 -6.28 -36.08
C GLU A 456 13.87 -6.38 -35.06
N GLY A 457 13.82 -7.36 -34.15
CA GLY A 457 14.87 -7.58 -33.15
C GLY A 457 14.95 -6.49 -32.08
N ARG A 458 13.82 -5.87 -31.73
CA ARG A 458 13.77 -4.69 -30.85
C ARG A 458 14.10 -5.00 -29.39
N THR A 459 14.78 -4.06 -28.76
CA THR A 459 14.90 -4.00 -27.29
C THR A 459 13.91 -2.99 -26.72
N VAL A 460 12.98 -3.48 -25.90
CA VAL A 460 11.89 -2.68 -25.33
C VAL A 460 12.11 -2.46 -23.85
N ILE A 461 12.07 -1.21 -23.38
CA ILE A 461 11.95 -0.90 -21.96
C ILE A 461 10.47 -0.78 -21.61
N LEU A 462 10.02 -1.44 -20.54
CA LEU A 462 8.66 -1.35 -20.02
C LEU A 462 8.70 -0.99 -18.53
N THR A 463 8.05 0.10 -18.14
CA THR A 463 7.83 0.41 -16.71
C THR A 463 6.48 -0.10 -16.24
N GLY A 464 6.38 -0.60 -15.01
CA GLY A 464 5.10 -1.02 -14.43
C GLY A 464 4.57 -2.31 -15.06
N SER A 465 5.46 -3.23 -15.42
CA SER A 465 5.14 -4.52 -16.04
C SER A 465 4.30 -5.42 -15.13
N THR A 466 4.37 -5.19 -13.81
CA THR A 466 3.65 -5.94 -12.77
C THR A 466 2.24 -5.42 -12.50
N GLY A 467 1.87 -4.27 -13.09
CA GLY A 467 0.53 -3.70 -12.98
C GLY A 467 -0.50 -4.45 -13.82
N ASN A 468 -1.77 -4.05 -13.71
CA ASN A 468 -2.87 -4.73 -14.39
C ASN A 468 -2.66 -4.75 -15.92
N LEU A 469 -2.66 -3.59 -16.55
CA LEU A 469 -2.42 -3.46 -17.99
C LEU A 469 -0.98 -3.87 -18.38
N GLY A 470 0.00 -3.55 -17.54
CA GLY A 470 1.42 -3.85 -17.79
C GLY A 470 1.72 -5.34 -17.97
N SER A 471 0.99 -6.22 -17.27
CA SER A 471 1.16 -7.66 -17.40
C SER A 471 0.71 -8.15 -18.78
N TYR A 472 -0.42 -7.66 -19.30
CA TYR A 472 -0.87 -7.98 -20.66
C TYR A 472 0.04 -7.36 -21.72
N ILE A 473 0.57 -6.15 -21.52
CA ILE A 473 1.57 -5.56 -22.43
C ILE A 473 2.80 -6.46 -22.52
N LEU A 474 3.33 -6.92 -21.37
CA LEU A 474 4.50 -7.80 -21.34
C LEU A 474 4.21 -9.16 -22.01
N ASP A 475 3.02 -9.73 -21.79
CA ASP A 475 2.57 -10.98 -22.45
C ASP A 475 2.61 -10.84 -23.97
N LEU A 476 2.03 -9.75 -24.49
CA LEU A 476 2.02 -9.52 -25.92
C LEU A 476 3.42 -9.23 -26.49
N LEU A 477 4.26 -8.46 -25.79
CA LEU A 477 5.63 -8.17 -26.21
C LEU A 477 6.50 -9.43 -26.28
N THR A 478 6.33 -10.35 -25.34
CA THR A 478 7.15 -11.56 -25.30
C THR A 478 6.79 -12.55 -26.39
N ARG A 479 5.52 -12.60 -26.80
CA ARG A 479 5.03 -13.42 -27.91
C ARG A 479 5.32 -12.83 -29.30
N ASP A 480 5.61 -11.54 -29.39
CA ASP A 480 5.85 -10.87 -30.66
C ASP A 480 7.27 -11.17 -31.20
N ALA A 481 7.37 -11.61 -32.45
CA ALA A 481 8.62 -11.99 -33.09
C ALA A 481 9.52 -10.78 -33.41
N ALA A 482 8.95 -9.58 -33.55
CA ALA A 482 9.72 -8.36 -33.79
C ALA A 482 10.48 -7.88 -32.53
N VAL A 483 10.13 -8.38 -31.35
CA VAL A 483 10.80 -8.05 -30.09
C VAL A 483 11.86 -9.10 -29.81
N GLN A 484 13.12 -8.67 -29.57
CA GLN A 484 14.21 -9.55 -29.15
C GLN A 484 14.35 -9.60 -27.63
N SER A 485 14.17 -8.47 -26.95
CA SER A 485 14.31 -8.40 -25.49
C SER A 485 13.38 -7.36 -24.87
N VAL A 486 12.95 -7.62 -23.63
CA VAL A 486 12.13 -6.72 -22.83
C VAL A 486 12.80 -6.46 -21.48
N ILE A 487 13.06 -5.20 -21.18
CA ILE A 487 13.73 -4.74 -19.96
C ILE A 487 12.66 -4.09 -19.08
N CYS A 488 12.25 -4.80 -18.04
CA CYS A 488 11.24 -4.35 -17.10
C CYS A 488 11.89 -3.55 -15.99
N LEU A 489 11.54 -2.26 -15.88
CA LEU A 489 12.00 -1.36 -14.83
C LEU A 489 10.91 -1.22 -13.77
N ASN A 490 11.14 -1.75 -12.57
CA ASN A 490 10.20 -1.67 -11.46
C ASN A 490 10.92 -1.31 -10.14
N ARG A 491 10.15 -0.85 -9.16
CA ARG A 491 10.67 -0.32 -7.87
C ARG A 491 11.08 -1.40 -6.87
N THR A 492 10.67 -2.66 -7.02
CA THR A 492 11.01 -3.71 -6.04
C THR A 492 12.48 -4.11 -6.18
N GLY A 493 13.08 -4.63 -5.09
CA GLY A 493 14.51 -4.95 -5.04
C GLY A 493 14.98 -5.99 -6.09
N ASP A 494 14.09 -6.88 -6.53
CA ASP A 494 14.34 -7.86 -7.59
C ASP A 494 13.91 -7.40 -9.00
N GLY A 495 13.64 -6.09 -9.17
CA GLY A 495 13.15 -5.53 -10.43
C GLY A 495 11.74 -5.97 -10.83
N GLY A 496 11.01 -6.60 -9.92
CA GLY A 496 9.64 -7.05 -10.09
C GLY A 496 9.52 -8.50 -10.57
N LYS A 497 10.63 -9.25 -10.67
CA LYS A 497 10.61 -10.62 -11.22
C LYS A 497 9.65 -11.54 -10.47
N THR A 498 9.71 -11.57 -9.14
CA THR A 498 8.81 -12.39 -8.31
C THR A 498 7.35 -11.99 -8.53
N ARG A 499 7.06 -10.69 -8.39
CA ARG A 499 5.72 -10.13 -8.58
C ARG A 499 5.17 -10.37 -9.98
N GLN A 500 6.03 -10.36 -11.00
CA GLN A 500 5.61 -10.60 -12.37
C GLN A 500 5.05 -12.01 -12.54
N VAL A 501 5.72 -13.02 -12.01
CA VAL A 501 5.24 -14.42 -12.10
C VAL A 501 3.85 -14.55 -11.50
N GLU A 502 3.64 -13.99 -10.31
CA GLU A 502 2.35 -14.02 -9.63
C GLU A 502 1.28 -13.21 -10.38
N ALA A 503 1.63 -12.01 -10.86
CA ALA A 503 0.72 -11.15 -11.60
C ALA A 503 0.24 -11.82 -12.89
N MET A 504 1.10 -12.57 -13.56
CA MET A 504 0.79 -13.32 -14.77
C MET A 504 -0.09 -14.53 -14.48
N GLU A 505 0.24 -15.29 -13.44
CA GLU A 505 -0.52 -16.46 -13.01
C GLU A 505 -1.96 -16.09 -12.58
N GLN A 506 -2.12 -15.03 -11.79
CA GLN A 506 -3.44 -14.50 -11.41
C GLN A 506 -4.27 -14.04 -12.61
N ARG A 507 -3.62 -13.69 -13.72
CA ARG A 507 -4.25 -13.24 -14.96
C ARG A 507 -4.40 -14.37 -15.98
N GLY A 508 -3.97 -15.59 -15.65
CA GLY A 508 -3.96 -16.71 -16.59
C GLY A 508 -3.09 -16.49 -17.83
N LEU A 509 -2.08 -15.63 -17.72
CA LEU A 509 -1.15 -15.32 -18.80
C LEU A 509 -0.04 -16.36 -18.85
N ASP A 510 0.47 -16.63 -20.05
CA ASP A 510 1.41 -17.71 -20.31
C ASP A 510 2.73 -17.46 -19.58
N ARG A 511 3.16 -18.43 -18.76
CA ARG A 511 4.42 -18.34 -18.00
C ARG A 511 5.67 -18.58 -18.85
N THR A 512 5.53 -18.90 -20.14
CA THR A 512 6.65 -19.09 -21.06
C THR A 512 7.25 -17.76 -21.55
N TRP A 513 7.39 -16.76 -20.67
CA TRP A 513 8.49 -15.81 -20.81
C TRP A 513 9.76 -16.66 -20.77
N ASN A 514 10.37 -16.91 -21.91
CA ASN A 514 11.69 -17.49 -21.89
C ASN A 514 12.54 -16.57 -21.00
N ASP A 515 13.15 -17.09 -19.93
CA ASP A 515 14.07 -16.33 -19.07
C ASP A 515 15.15 -15.61 -19.92
N SER A 516 15.33 -16.01 -21.19
CA SER A 516 16.19 -15.34 -22.17
C SER A 516 15.68 -13.99 -22.72
N LYS A 517 14.37 -13.71 -22.73
CA LYS A 517 13.79 -12.52 -23.39
C LYS A 517 13.55 -11.36 -22.43
N CYS A 518 13.26 -11.65 -21.16
CA CYS A 518 12.92 -10.64 -20.16
C CYS A 518 14.07 -10.42 -19.17
N THR A 519 14.40 -9.15 -18.92
CA THR A 519 15.32 -8.74 -17.84
C THR A 519 14.58 -7.81 -16.89
N PHE A 520 14.64 -8.09 -15.59
CA PHE A 520 14.00 -7.29 -14.55
C PHE A 520 15.07 -6.51 -13.79
N LEU A 521 14.91 -5.19 -13.69
CA LEU A 521 15.87 -4.32 -13.02
C LEU A 521 15.16 -3.45 -11.97
N HIS A 522 15.78 -3.38 -10.79
CA HIS A 522 15.38 -2.43 -9.74
C HIS A 522 15.71 -1.01 -10.21
N ALA A 523 14.68 -0.19 -10.41
CA ALA A 523 14.83 1.14 -10.97
C ALA A 523 13.95 2.15 -10.24
N ASP A 524 14.49 3.36 -10.09
CA ASP A 524 13.83 4.55 -9.63
C ASP A 524 13.91 5.62 -10.72
N ILE A 525 12.83 5.75 -11.50
CA ILE A 525 12.76 6.67 -12.65
C ILE A 525 12.90 8.15 -12.26
N THR A 526 12.79 8.50 -10.98
CA THR A 526 12.99 9.88 -10.50
C THR A 526 14.47 10.28 -10.52
N LYS A 527 15.38 9.29 -10.55
CA LYS A 527 16.83 9.50 -10.70
C LYS A 527 17.23 9.60 -12.17
N GLN A 528 18.24 10.43 -12.46
CA GLN A 528 18.69 10.69 -13.83
C GLN A 528 19.21 9.45 -14.57
N ASP A 529 19.77 8.48 -13.86
CA ASP A 529 20.24 7.18 -14.38
C ASP A 529 19.27 6.04 -14.08
N PHE A 530 18.04 6.39 -13.68
CA PHE A 530 17.01 5.49 -13.15
C PHE A 530 17.45 4.67 -11.93
N GLY A 531 18.52 5.06 -11.22
CA GLY A 531 19.07 4.31 -10.10
C GLY A 531 19.76 3.00 -10.49
N LEU A 532 20.05 2.80 -11.78
CA LEU A 532 20.64 1.56 -12.31
C LEU A 532 22.18 1.53 -12.25
N GLY A 533 22.80 2.68 -11.97
CA GLY A 533 24.24 2.87 -12.14
C GLY A 533 24.61 3.14 -13.60
N GLN A 534 25.72 3.86 -13.77
CA GLN A 534 26.11 4.43 -15.07
C GLN A 534 26.35 3.39 -16.17
N ASP A 535 26.93 2.23 -15.82
CA ASP A 535 27.26 1.19 -16.81
C ASP A 535 26.01 0.56 -17.42
N THR A 536 25.05 0.18 -16.57
CA THR A 536 23.75 -0.35 -17.01
C THR A 536 23.00 0.71 -17.82
N TYR A 537 22.94 1.95 -17.32
CA TYR A 537 22.26 3.05 -18.00
C TYR A 537 22.84 3.33 -19.39
N ASN A 538 24.18 3.35 -19.52
CA ASN A 538 24.85 3.55 -20.80
C ASN A 538 24.57 2.42 -21.81
N LYS A 539 24.46 1.17 -21.33
CA LYS A 539 24.05 0.05 -22.17
C LYS A 539 22.62 0.25 -22.68
N LEU A 540 21.70 0.64 -21.80
CA LEU A 540 20.31 0.91 -22.19
C LEU A 540 20.21 2.04 -23.24
N LEU A 541 20.97 3.13 -23.09
CA LEU A 541 21.02 4.22 -24.06
C LEU A 541 21.46 3.76 -25.46
N LYS A 542 22.25 2.68 -25.55
CA LYS A 542 22.76 2.15 -26.82
C LYS A 542 21.78 1.19 -27.48
N ASP A 543 21.17 0.32 -26.68
CA ASP A 543 20.49 -0.87 -27.19
C ASP A 543 18.98 -0.63 -27.39
N THR A 544 18.35 0.24 -26.59
CA THR A 544 16.89 0.45 -26.58
C THR A 544 16.35 0.97 -27.91
N ASP A 545 15.21 0.42 -28.33
CA ASP A 545 14.46 0.83 -29.52
C ASP A 545 13.11 1.46 -29.16
N LEU A 546 12.48 0.99 -28.08
CA LEU A 546 11.17 1.45 -27.64
C LEU A 546 11.13 1.56 -26.12
N PHE A 547 10.58 2.67 -25.61
CA PHE A 547 10.34 2.88 -24.20
C PHE A 547 8.84 3.03 -23.95
N ILE A 548 8.21 2.07 -23.29
CA ILE A 548 6.81 2.10 -22.89
C ILE A 548 6.73 2.50 -21.41
N HIS A 549 6.25 3.71 -21.16
CA HIS A 549 6.03 4.22 -19.82
C HIS A 549 4.56 4.00 -19.39
N ASN A 550 4.31 2.86 -18.73
CA ASN A 550 3.00 2.48 -18.18
C ASN A 550 2.89 2.76 -16.66
N ALA A 551 4.01 2.67 -15.91
CA ALA A 551 4.00 2.91 -14.46
C ALA A 551 3.47 4.30 -14.08
N TRP A 552 2.35 4.33 -13.35
CA TRP A 552 1.80 5.54 -12.74
C TRP A 552 0.92 5.15 -11.55
N VAL A 553 0.84 6.01 -10.54
CA VAL A 553 -0.09 5.81 -9.41
C VAL A 553 -1.47 6.25 -9.84
N VAL A 554 -2.46 5.36 -9.85
CA VAL A 554 -3.86 5.71 -10.16
C VAL A 554 -4.58 6.00 -8.86
N ASN A 555 -4.66 7.28 -8.50
CA ASN A 555 -5.37 7.73 -7.31
C ASN A 555 -6.01 9.09 -7.57
N PHE A 556 -7.34 9.14 -7.58
CA PHE A 556 -8.12 10.34 -7.89
C PHE A 556 -8.20 11.33 -6.72
N ASN A 557 -7.86 10.88 -5.51
CA ASN A 557 -8.04 11.64 -4.27
C ASN A 557 -6.77 12.40 -3.84
N ILE A 558 -5.63 12.22 -4.54
CA ILE A 558 -4.39 12.91 -4.19
C ILE A 558 -4.21 14.24 -4.96
N PRO A 559 -3.72 15.31 -4.31
CA PRO A 559 -3.44 16.59 -4.97
C PRO A 559 -2.43 16.49 -6.11
N PHE A 560 -2.56 17.37 -7.10
CA PHE A 560 -1.73 17.37 -8.32
C PHE A 560 -0.23 17.39 -8.03
N GLU A 561 0.23 18.23 -7.10
CA GLU A 561 1.64 18.41 -6.80
C GLU A 561 2.29 17.16 -6.18
N THR A 562 1.49 16.26 -5.59
CA THR A 562 1.99 14.97 -5.11
C THR A 562 2.50 14.09 -6.26
N PHE A 563 2.11 14.39 -7.51
CA PHE A 563 2.60 13.72 -8.71
C PHE A 563 3.91 14.29 -9.27
N GLU A 564 4.52 15.28 -8.63
CA GLU A 564 5.79 15.86 -9.10
C GLU A 564 6.88 14.80 -9.37
N PRO A 565 7.09 13.77 -8.53
CA PRO A 565 8.06 12.71 -8.82
C PRO A 565 7.77 11.96 -10.13
N GLN A 566 6.50 11.75 -10.49
CA GLN A 566 6.09 11.12 -11.74
C GLN A 566 6.37 12.04 -12.94
N LEU A 567 6.13 13.35 -12.80
CA LEU A 567 6.48 14.34 -13.82
C LEU A 567 8.01 14.41 -14.05
N GLN A 568 8.80 14.35 -12.97
CA GLN A 568 10.24 14.20 -13.04
C GLN A 568 10.65 12.92 -13.77
N GLY A 569 9.95 11.81 -13.50
CA GLY A 569 10.13 10.55 -14.22
C GLY A 569 9.94 10.69 -15.73
N VAL A 570 8.87 11.37 -16.17
CA VAL A 570 8.64 11.67 -17.59
C VAL A 570 9.79 12.49 -18.18
N ARG A 571 10.25 13.52 -17.47
CA ARG A 571 11.40 14.31 -17.91
C ARG A 571 12.67 13.46 -18.04
N ASN A 572 12.97 12.61 -17.07
CA ASN A 572 14.15 11.73 -17.12
C ASN A 572 14.06 10.72 -18.28
N ILE A 573 12.87 10.18 -18.57
CA ILE A 573 12.64 9.30 -19.73
C ILE A 573 12.87 10.05 -21.04
N ALA A 574 12.41 11.30 -21.13
CA ALA A 574 12.64 12.12 -22.32
C ALA A 574 14.13 12.49 -22.50
N ASP A 575 14.83 12.77 -21.40
CA ASP A 575 16.27 12.94 -21.38
C ASP A 575 17.00 11.67 -21.84
N PHE A 576 16.56 10.49 -21.40
CA PHE A 576 17.06 9.20 -21.84
C PHE A 576 16.88 9.03 -23.36
N ALA A 577 15.68 9.29 -23.88
CA ALA A 577 15.40 9.20 -25.32
C ALA A 577 16.26 10.18 -26.14
N THR A 578 16.50 11.38 -25.62
CA THR A 578 17.38 12.38 -26.26
C THR A 578 18.85 11.96 -26.25
N LYS A 579 19.31 11.34 -25.15
CA LYS A 579 20.70 10.86 -24.98
C LYS A 579 20.98 9.52 -25.67
N SER A 580 19.94 8.81 -26.11
CA SER A 580 20.06 7.50 -26.73
C SER A 580 20.79 7.57 -28.07
N SER A 581 21.46 6.48 -28.45
CA SER A 581 22.18 6.37 -29.73
C SER A 581 21.24 6.34 -30.94
N LYS A 582 20.00 5.91 -30.73
CA LYS A 582 18.92 5.82 -31.73
C LYS A 582 17.81 6.82 -31.41
N ARG A 583 16.95 7.11 -32.38
CA ARG A 583 15.68 7.84 -32.19
C ARG A 583 14.63 6.94 -31.53
N VAL A 584 14.82 6.65 -30.24
CA VAL A 584 13.95 5.77 -29.43
C VAL A 584 12.51 6.27 -29.46
N VAL A 585 11.56 5.37 -29.75
CA VAL A 585 10.14 5.68 -29.64
C VAL A 585 9.75 5.69 -28.17
N VAL A 586 9.10 6.75 -27.69
CA VAL A 586 8.59 6.83 -26.30
C VAL A 586 7.07 6.78 -26.29
N THR A 587 6.50 5.68 -25.78
CA THR A 587 5.05 5.54 -25.61
C THR A 587 4.66 5.83 -24.17
N PHE A 588 3.84 6.86 -23.96
CA PHE A 588 3.34 7.26 -22.65
C PHE A 588 1.84 6.96 -22.54
N LEU A 589 1.49 6.20 -21.52
CA LEU A 589 0.10 5.89 -21.21
C LEU A 589 -0.48 7.02 -20.35
N SER A 590 -1.24 7.89 -21.00
CA SER A 590 -2.00 8.98 -20.41
C SER A 590 -3.43 8.52 -20.05
N SER A 591 -4.32 9.46 -19.72
CA SER A 591 -5.69 9.17 -19.27
C SER A 591 -6.71 10.03 -20.04
N VAL A 592 -7.93 9.56 -20.23
CA VAL A 592 -9.05 10.42 -20.64
C VAL A 592 -9.37 11.50 -19.61
N GLY A 593 -8.93 11.33 -18.36
CA GLY A 593 -9.03 12.32 -17.29
C GLY A 593 -8.34 13.65 -17.58
N THR A 594 -7.54 13.75 -18.65
CA THR A 594 -6.95 15.02 -19.08
C THR A 594 -7.96 15.98 -19.71
N VAL A 595 -9.17 15.49 -20.04
CA VAL A 595 -10.19 16.23 -20.79
C VAL A 595 -11.59 16.11 -20.16
N ASP A 596 -11.67 15.86 -18.84
CA ASP A 596 -12.95 15.62 -18.12
C ASP A 596 -14.00 16.70 -18.34
N ARG A 597 -13.60 17.99 -18.34
CA ARG A 597 -14.53 19.12 -18.53
C ARG A 597 -14.72 19.52 -20.00
N TRP A 598 -14.34 18.67 -20.96
CA TRP A 598 -14.49 18.99 -22.38
C TRP A 598 -15.97 19.05 -22.78
N ASP A 599 -16.38 20.23 -23.27
CA ASP A 599 -17.74 20.43 -23.76
C ASP A 599 -17.89 19.83 -25.18
N THR A 600 -18.29 18.56 -25.21
CA THR A 600 -18.53 17.82 -26.47
C THR A 600 -19.66 18.45 -27.29
N ALA A 601 -20.69 19.00 -26.64
CA ALA A 601 -21.83 19.59 -27.34
C ALA A 601 -21.43 20.86 -28.10
N LYS A 602 -20.50 21.64 -27.54
CA LYS A 602 -20.00 22.89 -28.14
C LYS A 602 -18.86 22.66 -29.13
N ASN A 603 -17.91 21.77 -28.80
CA ASN A 603 -16.66 21.64 -29.55
C ASN A 603 -16.59 20.40 -30.45
N GLY A 604 -17.58 19.50 -30.35
CA GLY A 604 -17.50 18.16 -30.94
C GLY A 604 -16.64 17.20 -30.10
N PRO A 605 -16.40 15.97 -30.57
CA PRO A 605 -15.56 15.00 -29.87
C PRO A 605 -14.14 15.52 -29.65
N VAL A 606 -13.51 15.10 -28.55
CA VAL A 606 -12.11 15.44 -28.25
C VAL A 606 -11.21 14.90 -29.38
N PRO A 607 -10.43 15.75 -30.06
CA PRO A 607 -9.57 15.33 -31.14
C PRO A 607 -8.33 14.57 -30.65
N GLU A 608 -7.78 13.68 -31.49
CA GLU A 608 -6.54 12.93 -31.24
C GLU A 608 -5.28 13.80 -31.46
N GLU A 609 -5.25 14.93 -30.75
CA GLU A 609 -4.19 15.94 -30.80
C GLU A 609 -3.89 16.54 -29.41
N ARG A 610 -2.89 17.41 -29.40
CA ARG A 610 -2.47 18.16 -28.21
C ARG A 610 -3.61 19.03 -27.70
N VAL A 611 -3.88 18.93 -26.41
CA VAL A 611 -4.83 19.79 -25.69
C VAL A 611 -4.04 20.52 -24.62
N GLU A 612 -4.05 21.85 -24.65
CA GLU A 612 -3.29 22.69 -23.70
C GLU A 612 -4.18 23.36 -22.64
N ASP A 613 -5.50 23.23 -22.75
CA ASP A 613 -6.42 23.82 -21.78
C ASP A 613 -6.30 23.10 -20.43
N LEU A 614 -5.55 23.74 -19.53
CA LEU A 614 -5.22 23.23 -18.20
C LEU A 614 -6.43 23.22 -17.26
N SER A 615 -7.54 23.87 -17.64
CA SER A 615 -8.77 23.88 -16.85
C SER A 615 -9.63 22.62 -17.03
N LEU A 616 -9.32 21.79 -18.04
CA LEU A 616 -10.12 20.62 -18.39
C LEU A 616 -10.05 19.45 -17.38
N PRO A 617 -8.88 19.08 -16.81
CA PRO A 617 -8.82 17.98 -15.86
C PRO A 617 -9.44 18.35 -14.51
N THR A 618 -10.25 17.47 -13.94
CA THR A 618 -11.00 17.77 -12.69
C THR A 618 -10.20 17.49 -11.40
N ASN A 619 -9.32 16.48 -11.43
CA ASN A 619 -8.60 15.97 -10.27
C ASN A 619 -7.08 15.93 -10.49
N GLY A 620 -6.32 15.73 -9.39
CA GLY A 620 -4.85 15.71 -9.43
C GLY A 620 -4.26 14.65 -10.38
N TYR A 621 -4.91 13.49 -10.50
CA TYR A 621 -4.49 12.44 -11.43
C TYR A 621 -4.60 12.89 -12.90
N GLY A 622 -5.75 13.40 -13.31
CA GLY A 622 -5.96 13.94 -14.66
C GLY A 622 -5.00 15.07 -15.00
N ARG A 623 -4.80 16.00 -14.06
CA ARG A 623 -3.83 17.10 -14.18
C ARG A 623 -2.39 16.57 -14.38
N SER A 624 -1.99 15.57 -13.61
CA SER A 624 -0.66 14.95 -13.71
C SER A 624 -0.41 14.29 -15.07
N LYS A 625 -1.41 13.59 -15.61
CA LYS A 625 -1.33 12.96 -16.93
C LYS A 625 -1.28 13.97 -18.06
N LEU A 626 -2.01 15.09 -17.93
CA LEU A 626 -1.97 16.18 -18.90
C LEU A 626 -0.57 16.82 -18.93
N ILE A 627 -0.04 17.22 -17.77
CA ILE A 627 1.28 17.85 -17.69
C ILE A 627 2.39 16.88 -18.13
N GLY A 628 2.31 15.59 -17.77
CA GLY A 628 3.24 14.57 -18.29
C GLY A 628 3.21 14.46 -19.83
N SER A 629 2.01 14.56 -20.43
CA SER A 629 1.84 14.53 -21.90
C SER A 629 2.52 15.75 -22.55
N LEU A 630 2.31 16.95 -22.01
CA LEU A 630 2.90 18.19 -22.51
C LEU A 630 4.43 18.22 -22.36
N ILE A 631 4.96 17.76 -21.21
CA ILE A 631 6.41 17.64 -20.98
C ILE A 631 7.05 16.72 -22.02
N LEU A 632 6.47 15.53 -22.22
CA LEU A 632 7.01 14.54 -23.16
C LEU A 632 7.02 15.08 -24.59
N GLU A 633 5.92 15.67 -25.05
CA GLU A 633 5.81 16.22 -26.40
C GLU A 633 6.82 17.35 -26.65
N GLU A 634 7.00 18.27 -25.70
CA GLU A 634 7.99 19.33 -25.83
C GLU A 634 9.42 18.81 -25.86
N ALA A 635 9.70 17.83 -25.00
CA ALA A 635 11.00 17.17 -24.96
C ALA A 635 11.26 16.37 -26.23
N ALA A 636 10.25 15.70 -26.78
CA ALA A 636 10.32 14.98 -28.06
C ALA A 636 10.65 15.92 -29.22
N ARG A 637 10.04 17.11 -29.24
CA ARG A 637 10.30 18.13 -30.26
C ARG A 637 11.72 18.70 -30.18
N LYS A 638 12.23 19.00 -28.98
CA LYS A 638 13.59 19.54 -28.79
C LYS A 638 14.69 18.47 -28.92
N GLY A 639 14.40 17.29 -28.38
CA GLY A 639 15.30 16.14 -28.33
C GLY A 639 15.20 15.23 -29.54
N ASP A 640 14.35 15.55 -30.51
CA ASP A 640 14.16 14.86 -31.80
C ASP A 640 13.96 13.34 -31.68
N PHE A 641 12.92 12.91 -30.99
CA PHE A 641 12.56 11.48 -30.88
C PHE A 641 11.06 11.25 -31.09
N PRO A 642 10.63 10.11 -31.64
CA PRO A 642 9.21 9.79 -31.82
C PRO A 642 8.50 9.54 -30.48
N PHE A 643 7.22 9.89 -30.40
CA PHE A 643 6.43 9.66 -29.19
C PHE A 643 5.00 9.22 -29.47
N ALA A 644 4.38 8.45 -28.58
CA ALA A 644 2.95 8.17 -28.65
C ALA A 644 2.31 8.43 -27.28
N ILE A 645 1.32 9.31 -27.23
CA ILE A 645 0.58 9.62 -26.00
C ILE A 645 -0.82 9.01 -26.12
N LEU A 646 -1.10 8.03 -25.27
CA LEU A 646 -2.36 7.27 -25.32
C LEU A 646 -3.27 7.73 -24.18
N ARG A 647 -4.35 8.48 -24.45
CA ARG A 647 -5.37 8.78 -23.43
C ARG A 647 -6.26 7.55 -23.26
N ILE A 648 -6.03 6.78 -22.21
CA ILE A 648 -6.74 5.51 -21.98
C ILE A 648 -7.98 5.75 -21.11
N GLY A 649 -9.12 5.18 -21.54
CA GLY A 649 -10.38 5.22 -20.79
C GLY A 649 -10.47 4.11 -19.74
N GLN A 650 -11.69 3.69 -19.42
CA GLN A 650 -11.89 2.57 -18.50
C GLN A 650 -11.37 1.26 -19.14
N VAL A 651 -10.29 0.74 -18.55
CA VAL A 651 -9.79 -0.61 -18.84
C VAL A 651 -10.66 -1.61 -18.09
N ALA A 652 -11.38 -2.45 -18.83
CA ALA A 652 -12.30 -3.43 -18.27
C ALA A 652 -11.60 -4.78 -18.02
N GLY A 653 -12.38 -5.76 -17.56
CA GLY A 653 -11.93 -7.13 -17.37
C GLY A 653 -11.51 -7.81 -18.68
N PRO A 654 -10.84 -8.97 -18.56
CA PRO A 654 -10.41 -9.75 -19.71
C PRO A 654 -11.60 -10.33 -20.48
N GLU A 655 -11.42 -10.53 -21.79
CA GLU A 655 -12.31 -11.37 -22.61
C GLU A 655 -12.02 -12.86 -22.40
N SER A 656 -10.79 -13.19 -22.00
CA SER A 656 -10.36 -14.54 -21.65
C SER A 656 -11.14 -15.11 -20.46
N ASP A 657 -11.31 -16.43 -20.44
CA ASP A 657 -11.82 -17.17 -19.27
C ASP A 657 -10.88 -17.07 -18.07
N ALA A 658 -9.58 -16.97 -18.36
CA ALA A 658 -8.53 -16.84 -17.36
C ALA A 658 -8.24 -15.35 -17.08
N GLY A 659 -8.05 -15.03 -15.79
CA GLY A 659 -7.87 -13.67 -15.29
C GLY A 659 -9.16 -13.07 -14.70
N VAL A 660 -9.04 -11.94 -14.02
CA VAL A 660 -10.17 -11.28 -13.35
C VAL A 660 -9.96 -9.77 -13.28
N TRP A 661 -11.03 -9.01 -13.50
CA TRP A 661 -11.01 -7.57 -13.25
C TRP A 661 -10.88 -7.30 -11.75
N ALA A 662 -9.89 -6.50 -11.36
CA ALA A 662 -9.57 -6.20 -9.96
C ALA A 662 -10.80 -5.73 -9.15
N LYS A 663 -11.19 -6.53 -8.15
CA LYS A 663 -12.42 -6.37 -7.35
C LYS A 663 -12.55 -5.05 -6.58
N HIS A 664 -11.44 -4.33 -6.38
CA HIS A 664 -11.40 -3.06 -5.66
C HIS A 664 -11.50 -1.83 -6.57
N GLU A 665 -11.51 -2.01 -7.90
CA GLU A 665 -11.72 -0.90 -8.84
C GLU A 665 -13.18 -0.41 -8.82
N LEU A 666 -13.43 0.77 -9.40
CA LEU A 666 -14.69 1.52 -9.33
C LEU A 666 -15.93 0.67 -9.65
N ILE A 667 -15.91 -0.05 -10.77
CA ILE A 667 -17.07 -0.84 -11.26
C ILE A 667 -17.23 -2.14 -10.46
N PRO A 668 -16.19 -2.98 -10.26
CA PRO A 668 -16.34 -4.20 -9.47
C PRO A 668 -16.77 -3.94 -8.01
N SER A 669 -16.26 -2.88 -7.38
CA SER A 669 -16.63 -2.52 -6.00
C SER A 669 -18.07 -2.03 -5.89
N LEU A 670 -18.57 -1.28 -6.89
CA LEU A 670 -19.98 -0.90 -6.99
C LEU A 670 -20.87 -2.16 -7.02
N ILE A 671 -20.51 -3.15 -7.83
CA ILE A 671 -21.29 -4.40 -7.98
C ILE A 671 -21.24 -5.24 -6.71
N ALA A 672 -20.07 -5.39 -6.09
CA ALA A 672 -19.92 -6.10 -4.82
C ALA A 672 -20.76 -5.44 -3.70
N SER A 673 -20.69 -4.11 -3.59
CA SER A 673 -21.51 -3.35 -2.65
C SER A 673 -23.01 -3.43 -2.98
N SER A 674 -23.39 -3.46 -4.25
CA SER A 674 -24.78 -3.66 -4.66
C SER A 674 -25.38 -4.97 -4.18
N LEU A 675 -24.60 -6.06 -4.19
CA LEU A 675 -25.04 -7.35 -3.65
C LEU A 675 -25.26 -7.28 -2.14
N HIS A 676 -24.39 -6.58 -1.43
CA HIS A 676 -24.54 -6.34 0.00
C HIS A 676 -25.75 -5.47 0.33
N LEU A 677 -25.91 -4.36 -0.39
CA LEU A 677 -27.03 -3.41 -0.25
C LEU A 677 -28.36 -3.95 -0.80
N ARG A 678 -28.32 -5.09 -1.50
CA ARG A 678 -29.44 -5.70 -2.24
C ARG A 678 -30.09 -4.73 -3.24
N ALA A 679 -29.29 -3.83 -3.82
CA ALA A 679 -29.73 -2.83 -4.77
C ALA A 679 -28.61 -2.50 -5.76
N LEU A 680 -28.90 -2.60 -7.05
CA LEU A 680 -27.98 -2.23 -8.14
C LEU A 680 -28.47 -0.91 -8.77
N PRO A 681 -27.59 0.04 -9.08
CA PRO A 681 -28.03 1.26 -9.74
C PRO A 681 -28.41 0.97 -11.20
N LYS A 682 -29.54 1.52 -11.64
CA LYS A 682 -30.10 1.33 -13.00
C LYS A 682 -29.42 2.21 -14.05
N ASP A 683 -28.70 3.23 -13.59
CA ASP A 683 -27.88 4.21 -14.32
C ASP A 683 -26.66 4.57 -13.45
N VAL A 684 -25.64 5.21 -14.01
CA VAL A 684 -24.46 5.70 -13.26
C VAL A 684 -24.10 7.10 -13.73
N ALA A 685 -25.08 8.02 -13.71
CA ALA A 685 -24.91 9.41 -14.15
C ALA A 685 -24.19 9.50 -15.52
N HIS A 686 -23.14 10.33 -15.64
CA HIS A 686 -22.37 10.51 -16.87
C HIS A 686 -21.60 9.26 -17.34
N LEU A 687 -21.45 8.23 -16.49
CA LEU A 687 -20.87 6.93 -16.83
C LEU A 687 -21.89 5.93 -17.41
N SER A 688 -23.15 6.36 -17.61
CA SER A 688 -24.19 5.50 -18.18
C SER A 688 -23.91 5.09 -19.63
N ARG A 689 -23.17 5.92 -20.38
CA ARG A 689 -22.60 5.54 -21.67
C ARG A 689 -21.35 4.70 -21.43
N VAL A 690 -21.43 3.40 -21.69
CA VAL A 690 -20.36 2.43 -21.43
C VAL A 690 -19.53 2.21 -22.67
N ASP A 691 -18.34 2.80 -22.70
CA ASP A 691 -17.30 2.62 -23.72
C ASP A 691 -16.01 2.00 -23.16
N TRP A 692 -16.16 1.14 -22.15
CA TRP A 692 -15.04 0.43 -21.56
C TRP A 692 -14.40 -0.51 -22.57
N THR A 693 -13.10 -0.70 -22.44
CA THR A 693 -12.31 -1.52 -23.37
C THR A 693 -11.66 -2.68 -22.62
N PRO A 694 -11.82 -3.94 -23.08
CA PRO A 694 -11.12 -5.07 -22.46
C PRO A 694 -9.61 -4.88 -22.43
N VAL A 695 -8.97 -5.34 -21.36
CA VAL A 695 -7.54 -5.10 -21.09
C VAL A 695 -6.62 -5.60 -22.20
N GLU A 696 -6.95 -6.71 -22.85
CA GLU A 696 -6.18 -7.28 -23.96
C GLU A 696 -6.18 -6.37 -25.19
N LYS A 697 -7.28 -5.65 -25.43
CA LYS A 697 -7.44 -4.74 -26.56
C LYS A 697 -6.63 -3.46 -26.35
N ILE A 698 -6.63 -2.92 -25.12
CA ILE A 698 -5.76 -1.79 -24.76
C ILE A 698 -4.28 -2.20 -24.81
N ALA A 699 -3.92 -3.38 -24.29
CA ALA A 699 -2.55 -3.87 -24.39
C ALA A 699 -2.10 -4.04 -25.85
N GLY A 700 -2.97 -4.60 -26.70
CA GLY A 700 -2.72 -4.71 -28.13
C GLY A 700 -2.58 -3.35 -28.82
N MET A 701 -3.42 -2.38 -28.46
CA MET A 701 -3.34 -1.01 -28.95
C MET A 701 -1.97 -0.37 -28.65
N VAL A 702 -1.45 -0.57 -27.44
CA VAL A 702 -0.12 -0.07 -27.07
C VAL A 702 0.93 -0.60 -28.06
N LEU A 703 0.98 -1.90 -28.33
CA LEU A 703 1.93 -2.47 -29.28
C LEU A 703 1.71 -2.00 -30.72
N ASP A 704 0.45 -1.86 -31.14
CA ASP A 704 0.11 -1.40 -32.50
C ASP A 704 0.55 0.06 -32.72
N VAL A 705 0.27 0.94 -31.76
CA VAL A 705 0.59 2.37 -31.82
C VAL A 705 2.08 2.64 -31.60
N SER A 706 2.75 1.87 -30.73
CA SER A 706 4.21 1.90 -30.57
C SER A 706 4.97 1.33 -31.79
N GLY A 707 4.25 0.86 -32.80
CA GLY A 707 4.80 0.35 -34.05
C GLY A 707 5.47 -1.02 -33.93
N VAL A 708 5.18 -1.80 -32.89
CA VAL A 708 5.72 -3.17 -32.71
C VAL A 708 5.07 -4.13 -33.71
N ARG A 709 3.74 -4.11 -33.78
CA ARG A 709 2.94 -5.00 -34.66
C ARG A 709 2.68 -4.44 -36.06
N GLN A 710 2.82 -3.13 -36.20
CA GLN A 710 2.66 -2.42 -37.46
C GLN A 710 3.98 -1.71 -37.73
N GLY A 711 4.65 -2.03 -38.84
CA GLY A 711 5.84 -1.29 -39.26
C GLY A 711 5.44 0.17 -39.52
N VAL A 712 5.86 1.06 -38.65
CA VAL A 712 5.56 2.49 -38.73
C VAL A 712 6.87 3.24 -38.93
N PRO A 713 7.01 4.05 -40.00
CA PRO A 713 8.13 4.98 -40.08
C PRO A 713 8.17 5.84 -38.80
N ALA A 714 9.34 5.98 -38.19
CA ALA A 714 9.49 6.68 -36.92
C ALA A 714 8.86 8.09 -36.91
N GLY A 715 8.91 8.80 -38.05
CA GLY A 715 8.28 10.12 -38.23
C GLY A 715 6.74 10.11 -38.11
N ASP A 716 6.09 8.99 -38.39
CA ASP A 716 4.62 8.83 -38.38
C ASP A 716 4.11 8.18 -37.08
N THR A 717 5.00 7.90 -36.13
CA THR A 717 4.62 7.39 -34.80
C THR A 717 4.14 8.52 -33.89
N SER A 718 4.61 9.75 -34.13
CA SER A 718 4.42 10.91 -33.26
C SER A 718 2.98 11.39 -33.14
N GLY A 719 2.37 11.30 -31.96
CA GLY A 719 1.12 12.01 -31.66
C GLY A 719 0.24 11.39 -30.58
N TYR A 720 -1.01 11.84 -30.55
CA TYR A 720 -2.02 11.44 -29.57
C TYR A 720 -2.95 10.37 -30.13
N PHE A 721 -3.40 9.48 -29.25
CA PHE A 721 -4.28 8.36 -29.54
C PHE A 721 -5.24 8.15 -28.37
N HIS A 722 -6.45 7.67 -28.64
CA HIS A 722 -7.50 7.48 -27.62
C HIS A 722 -7.84 6.01 -27.45
N GLY A 723 -7.54 5.46 -26.27
CA GLY A 723 -7.84 4.08 -25.89
C GLY A 723 -9.22 3.97 -25.27
N VAL A 724 -10.25 4.28 -26.04
CA VAL A 724 -11.67 4.14 -25.68
C VAL A 724 -12.40 3.27 -26.69
N ASN A 725 -13.48 2.62 -26.27
CA ASN A 725 -14.21 1.71 -27.15
C ASN A 725 -14.98 2.51 -28.23
N PRO A 726 -14.74 2.26 -29.52
CA PRO A 726 -15.47 2.94 -30.60
C PRO A 726 -16.98 2.63 -30.61
N ALA A 727 -17.39 1.53 -29.97
CA ALA A 727 -18.76 1.07 -29.87
C ALA A 727 -19.21 1.09 -28.41
N ALA A 728 -20.08 2.03 -28.05
CA ALA A 728 -20.63 2.12 -26.69
C ALA A 728 -21.92 1.30 -26.52
N THR A 729 -22.21 0.93 -25.28
CA THR A 729 -23.51 0.39 -24.84
C THR A 729 -24.09 1.23 -23.71
N GLU A 730 -25.32 0.94 -23.29
CA GLU A 730 -25.97 1.63 -22.17
C GLU A 730 -25.87 0.79 -20.89
N TRP A 731 -25.54 1.45 -19.77
CA TRP A 731 -25.43 0.80 -18.46
C TRP A 731 -26.72 0.03 -18.09
N ALA A 732 -27.89 0.57 -18.42
CA ALA A 732 -29.18 -0.08 -18.13
C ALA A 732 -29.30 -1.50 -18.71
N GLN A 733 -28.69 -1.74 -19.88
CA GLN A 733 -28.65 -3.07 -20.50
C GLN A 733 -27.75 -4.02 -19.70
N LEU A 734 -26.61 -3.53 -19.22
CA LEU A 734 -25.68 -4.30 -18.38
C LEU A 734 -26.25 -4.55 -16.99
N ALA A 735 -26.92 -3.57 -16.38
CA ALA A 735 -27.60 -3.71 -15.09
C ALA A 735 -28.67 -4.80 -15.12
N SER A 736 -29.44 -4.87 -16.21
CA SER A 736 -30.41 -5.93 -16.43
C SER A 736 -29.74 -7.31 -16.51
N ALA A 737 -28.62 -7.42 -17.24
CA ALA A 737 -27.86 -8.66 -17.37
C ALA A 737 -27.22 -9.12 -16.04
N MET A 738 -26.74 -8.17 -15.22
CA MET A 738 -26.24 -8.44 -13.87
C MET A 738 -27.34 -8.93 -12.92
N GLN A 739 -28.52 -8.30 -12.95
CA GLN A 739 -29.66 -8.75 -12.15
C GLN A 739 -30.13 -10.14 -12.59
N GLU A 740 -30.12 -10.44 -13.88
CA GLU A 740 -30.41 -11.78 -14.40
C GLU A 740 -29.40 -12.83 -13.88
N PHE A 741 -28.11 -12.50 -13.92
CA PHE A 741 -27.03 -13.39 -13.48
C PHE A 741 -27.08 -13.72 -11.98
N TYR A 742 -27.20 -12.70 -11.11
CA TYR A 742 -27.23 -12.91 -9.65
C TYR A 742 -28.62 -13.30 -9.13
N GLY A 743 -29.66 -13.10 -9.93
CA GLY A 743 -31.06 -13.36 -9.58
C GLY A 743 -31.68 -12.30 -8.65
N LYS A 744 -33.01 -12.18 -8.73
CA LYS A 744 -33.80 -11.24 -7.91
C LYS A 744 -33.77 -11.55 -6.41
N GLU A 745 -33.32 -12.74 -6.02
CA GLU A 745 -33.11 -13.08 -4.61
C GLU A 745 -31.92 -12.31 -4.01
N ARG A 746 -30.85 -12.10 -4.77
CA ARG A 746 -29.67 -11.35 -4.34
C ARG A 746 -29.74 -9.87 -4.71
N LEU A 747 -30.25 -9.56 -5.90
CA LEU A 747 -30.45 -8.19 -6.41
C LEU A 747 -31.93 -7.93 -6.73
N PRO A 748 -32.79 -7.73 -5.72
CA PRO A 748 -34.22 -7.50 -5.93
C PRO A 748 -34.53 -6.17 -6.62
N GLU A 749 -33.70 -5.15 -6.41
CA GLU A 749 -34.00 -3.76 -6.80
C GLU A 749 -32.98 -3.21 -7.79
N LEU A 750 -33.48 -2.52 -8.82
CA LEU A 750 -32.73 -1.56 -9.62
C LEU A 750 -33.15 -0.15 -9.18
N VAL A 751 -32.21 0.65 -8.68
CA VAL A 751 -32.49 1.98 -8.08
C VAL A 751 -31.77 3.09 -8.84
N ASP A 752 -32.19 4.34 -8.67
CA ASP A 752 -31.41 5.49 -9.17
C ASP A 752 -30.03 5.54 -8.49
N PHE A 753 -29.02 6.04 -9.21
CA PHE A 753 -27.64 6.07 -8.68
C PHE A 753 -27.52 6.89 -7.38
N GLU A 754 -28.21 8.02 -7.29
CA GLU A 754 -28.25 8.85 -6.07
C GLU A 754 -28.78 8.09 -4.84
N GLU A 755 -29.84 7.29 -5.03
CA GLU A 755 -30.39 6.46 -3.95
C GLU A 755 -29.42 5.35 -3.57
N TRP A 756 -28.72 4.75 -4.53
CA TRP A 756 -27.67 3.77 -4.24
C TRP A 756 -26.55 4.38 -3.39
N VAL A 757 -26.06 5.58 -3.75
CA VAL A 757 -25.05 6.31 -2.97
C VAL A 757 -25.56 6.66 -1.57
N ALA A 758 -26.83 7.03 -1.43
CA ALA A 758 -27.45 7.27 -0.13
C ALA A 758 -27.54 5.99 0.73
N ARG A 759 -27.80 4.82 0.13
CA ARG A 759 -27.75 3.51 0.82
C ARG A 759 -26.33 3.15 1.24
N LEU A 760 -25.36 3.34 0.34
CA LEU A 760 -23.94 3.10 0.63
C LEU A 760 -23.46 3.96 1.82
N LYS A 761 -23.78 5.26 1.82
CA LYS A 761 -23.47 6.16 2.94
C LYS A 761 -24.07 5.68 4.27
N ARG A 762 -25.32 5.23 4.27
CA ARG A 762 -26.00 4.71 5.47
C ARG A 762 -25.36 3.43 6.01
N SER A 763 -24.77 2.62 5.15
CA SER A 763 -24.09 1.38 5.54
C SER A 763 -22.68 1.56 6.13
N GLY A 764 -22.06 2.72 5.91
CA GLY A 764 -20.64 2.98 6.15
C GLY A 764 -20.15 3.06 7.61
N SER A 765 -21.03 2.91 8.61
CA SER A 765 -20.67 3.05 10.03
C SER A 765 -20.76 1.78 10.87
N GLN A 766 -21.21 0.64 10.32
CA GLN A 766 -21.54 -0.54 11.14
C GLN A 766 -20.91 -1.87 10.69
N GLU A 767 -20.30 -1.99 9.50
CA GLU A 767 -19.99 -3.31 8.93
C GLU A 767 -18.60 -3.48 8.30
N ALA A 768 -18.15 -4.74 8.25
CA ALA A 768 -16.84 -5.14 7.76
C ALA A 768 -16.65 -4.82 6.26
N VAL A 769 -15.67 -3.97 5.96
CA VAL A 769 -15.26 -3.50 4.61
C VAL A 769 -15.16 -4.62 3.56
N GLY A 770 -14.82 -5.85 3.97
CA GLY A 770 -14.74 -7.00 3.05
C GLY A 770 -16.06 -7.37 2.36
N LYS A 771 -17.22 -7.03 2.94
CA LYS A 771 -18.54 -7.29 2.32
C LYS A 771 -19.10 -6.10 1.56
N ASN A 772 -18.62 -4.89 1.84
CA ASN A 772 -19.14 -3.65 1.28
C ASN A 772 -17.98 -2.72 0.87
N PRO A 773 -17.20 -3.11 -0.15
CA PRO A 773 -15.96 -2.42 -0.50
C PRO A 773 -16.17 -1.01 -1.06
N GLY A 774 -17.33 -0.71 -1.64
CA GLY A 774 -17.68 0.60 -2.19
C GLY A 774 -17.64 1.74 -1.16
N VAL A 775 -17.74 1.45 0.14
CA VAL A 775 -17.60 2.47 1.20
C VAL A 775 -16.24 3.19 1.12
N LEU A 776 -15.18 2.51 0.65
CA LEU A 776 -13.86 3.10 0.45
C LEU A 776 -13.81 4.14 -0.67
N LEU A 777 -14.80 4.12 -1.59
CA LEU A 777 -14.92 5.03 -2.73
C LEU A 777 -16.18 5.91 -2.65
N LEU A 778 -16.77 6.06 -1.46
CA LEU A 778 -18.02 6.80 -1.28
C LEU A 778 -17.95 8.22 -1.83
N ASP A 779 -16.87 8.95 -1.56
CA ASP A 779 -16.71 10.33 -2.04
C ASP A 779 -16.61 10.39 -3.57
N THR A 780 -15.89 9.44 -4.18
CA THR A 780 -15.84 9.31 -5.65
C THR A 780 -17.23 9.07 -6.25
N TYR A 781 -18.06 8.20 -5.65
CA TYR A 781 -19.43 8.00 -6.14
C TYR A 781 -20.31 9.24 -5.95
N ARG A 782 -20.12 10.00 -4.87
CA ARG A 782 -20.83 11.27 -4.65
C ARG A 782 -20.45 12.32 -5.69
N GLU A 783 -19.17 12.42 -6.02
CA GLU A 783 -18.68 13.31 -7.08
C GLU A 783 -19.32 12.97 -8.42
N ILE A 784 -19.40 11.67 -8.77
CA ILE A 784 -20.07 11.20 -9.99
C ILE A 784 -21.56 11.61 -10.03
N CYS A 785 -22.28 11.54 -8.91
CA CYS A 785 -23.66 12.02 -8.82
C CYS A 785 -23.77 13.53 -9.04
N THR A 786 -22.86 14.32 -8.47
CA THR A 786 -22.94 15.79 -8.51
C THR A 786 -22.40 16.42 -9.80
N ALA A 787 -21.60 15.66 -10.57
CA ALA A 787 -21.07 16.10 -11.84
C ALA A 787 -22.20 16.14 -12.89
N ALA A 788 -22.86 17.29 -13.02
CA ALA A 788 -23.85 17.59 -14.05
C ALA A 788 -23.18 17.79 -15.43
N GLN A 789 -22.36 16.84 -15.86
CA GLN A 789 -21.65 16.89 -17.14
C GLN A 789 -22.21 15.87 -18.11
N GLU A 790 -22.47 16.31 -19.34
CA GLU A 790 -22.71 15.41 -20.47
C GLU A 790 -21.47 14.52 -20.69
N PRO A 791 -21.63 13.28 -21.18
CA PRO A 791 -20.51 12.40 -21.43
C PRO A 791 -19.48 13.03 -22.39
N VAL A 792 -18.21 13.03 -22.00
CA VAL A 792 -17.12 13.43 -22.90
C VAL A 792 -16.96 12.36 -23.97
N VAL A 793 -17.09 12.73 -25.23
CA VAL A 793 -16.87 11.81 -26.37
C VAL A 793 -15.51 12.10 -26.97
N LEU A 794 -14.73 11.05 -27.22
CA LEU A 794 -13.41 11.15 -27.82
C LEU A 794 -13.44 10.65 -29.28
N GLU A 795 -12.79 11.37 -30.19
CA GLU A 795 -12.53 10.87 -31.55
C GLU A 795 -11.52 9.70 -31.49
N VAL A 796 -11.68 8.69 -32.33
CA VAL A 796 -10.79 7.51 -32.37
C VAL A 796 -10.29 7.19 -33.78
N ARG A 797 -10.45 8.11 -34.74
CA ARG A 797 -10.17 7.86 -36.16
C ARG A 797 -8.72 7.42 -36.40
N ARG A 798 -7.76 8.18 -35.87
CA ARG A 798 -6.32 7.89 -35.97
C ARG A 798 -5.97 6.60 -35.21
N THR A 799 -6.55 6.39 -34.04
CA THR A 799 -6.39 5.14 -33.29
C THR A 799 -6.88 3.95 -34.10
N LEU A 800 -8.06 4.04 -34.71
CA LEU A 800 -8.61 2.98 -35.55
C LEU A 800 -7.79 2.77 -36.82
N ASP A 801 -7.22 3.82 -37.43
CA ASP A 801 -6.32 3.67 -38.58
C ASP A 801 -5.05 2.90 -38.18
N ARG A 802 -4.52 3.14 -36.98
CA ARG A 802 -3.23 2.58 -36.54
C ARG A 802 -3.33 1.26 -35.76
N SER A 803 -4.45 0.97 -35.10
CA SER A 803 -4.60 -0.16 -34.20
C SER A 803 -5.61 -1.20 -34.70
N PRO A 804 -5.14 -2.32 -35.30
CA PRO A 804 -5.98 -3.50 -35.51
C PRO A 804 -6.70 -3.96 -34.25
N SER A 805 -6.04 -3.87 -33.09
CA SER A 805 -6.63 -4.25 -31.80
C SER A 805 -7.89 -3.44 -31.52
N MET A 806 -7.84 -2.11 -31.67
CA MET A 806 -9.00 -1.23 -31.46
C MET A 806 -10.09 -1.38 -32.53
N ARG A 807 -9.72 -1.63 -33.79
CA ARG A 807 -10.70 -1.93 -34.86
C ARG A 807 -11.54 -3.18 -34.57
N SER A 808 -10.99 -4.13 -33.82
CA SER A 808 -11.68 -5.38 -33.47
C SER A 808 -12.60 -5.25 -32.25
N VAL A 809 -12.57 -4.12 -31.54
CA VAL A 809 -13.35 -3.94 -30.31
C VAL A 809 -14.83 -3.79 -30.68
N THR A 810 -15.67 -4.47 -29.92
CA THR A 810 -17.14 -4.34 -30.01
C THR A 810 -17.69 -3.78 -28.71
N ALA A 811 -18.94 -3.33 -28.71
CA ALA A 811 -19.59 -2.85 -27.50
C ALA A 811 -19.64 -3.96 -26.43
N ILE A 812 -19.49 -3.58 -25.17
CA ILE A 812 -19.58 -4.53 -24.06
C ILE A 812 -20.96 -5.19 -24.09
N THR A 813 -20.97 -6.51 -24.28
CA THR A 813 -22.22 -7.27 -24.39
C THR A 813 -22.73 -7.70 -23.01
N PRO A 814 -24.05 -7.95 -22.87
CA PRO A 814 -24.60 -8.61 -21.68
C PRO A 814 -23.83 -9.89 -21.30
N GLY A 815 -23.48 -10.72 -22.27
CA GLY A 815 -22.74 -11.96 -22.04
C GLY A 815 -21.35 -11.71 -21.45
N LEU A 816 -20.62 -10.70 -21.95
CA LEU A 816 -19.31 -10.33 -21.40
C LEU A 816 -19.41 -9.73 -19.99
N MET A 817 -20.47 -8.96 -19.71
CA MET A 817 -20.72 -8.48 -18.34
C MET A 817 -21.01 -9.64 -17.37
N GLN A 818 -21.82 -10.61 -17.78
CA GLN A 818 -22.11 -11.82 -17.01
C GLN A 818 -20.86 -12.68 -16.81
N HIS A 819 -19.99 -12.74 -17.83
CA HIS A 819 -18.68 -13.37 -17.74
C HIS A 819 -17.84 -12.78 -16.61
N TRP A 820 -17.69 -11.47 -16.54
CA TRP A 820 -16.98 -10.81 -15.44
C TRP A 820 -17.64 -11.03 -14.07
N CYS A 821 -18.97 -11.08 -14.02
CA CYS A 821 -19.70 -11.45 -12.80
C CYS A 821 -19.33 -12.86 -12.33
N GLY A 822 -19.21 -13.81 -13.26
CA GLY A 822 -18.70 -15.15 -12.99
C GLY A 822 -17.27 -15.15 -12.45
N GLN A 823 -16.37 -14.38 -13.08
CA GLN A 823 -14.97 -14.29 -12.65
C GLN A 823 -14.80 -13.66 -11.27
N TRP A 824 -15.63 -12.68 -10.91
CA TRP A 824 -15.58 -12.11 -9.56
C TRP A 824 -16.05 -13.10 -8.49
N GLY A 825 -17.03 -13.95 -8.79
CA GLY A 825 -17.56 -14.91 -7.83
C GLY A 825 -18.07 -14.25 -6.54
N PHE A 826 -18.73 -13.09 -6.68
CA PHE A 826 -19.30 -12.35 -5.56
C PHE A 826 -20.55 -13.01 -4.96
#